data_AF-A0A2H3JNR6-F1
#
_entry.id   AF-A0A2H3JNR6-F1
#
_cell.length_a   1.000
_cell.length_b   1.000
_cell.length_c   1.000
_cell.angle_alpha   90.00
_cell.angle_beta   90.00
_cell.angle_gamma   90.00
#
_symmetry.space_group_name_H-M   'P 1'
#
loop_
_entity.id
_entity.type
_entity.pdbx_description
1 polymer ?
#
loop_
_entity_poly.entity_id
_entity_poly.type
_entity_poly.pdbx_seq_one_letter_code
_entity_poly.pdbx_strand_id
1 'polypeptide(L)'
;MMDTLPVNSAFEEIPVMEDRDLQNALSADQAKREALAKEIREACMNVGFFYVKNHTIPERTINEALNAAKNFFALPLENKMTIDINSSVNFKGYTSLYGENINPQNRGDLHEAFDLGWEDMIGSVRQDDGAMTGQNIWPNDLGPEFRQACLEYYHAAVRLGKLLFPLFALALNLPETTFDDKTAKPAAIMRFLHYPPQTKDIDDRVEGFGAHTDFEVQALQVLNKNDKWIDAVPIPGTLVINLGDQFARWTNDVFKSTMHRASNRSGIERFSIPVFFGTDYNVKLEIFGFLTPKDLLNITRASKDLRSVLMTRKATGVWKEARRRFPGGVPDYPPDFSEPRWANLLFGASTCENCGRNQVRRIDFGLCRRVCNTCLVTQVVGEKSLTRIYPQCDASVVEYIPYSDLVPVVLGLNDSNQSKYYWRRDVEKMDQKLKDFNADIHDCKPGARESFENFKAARIARVKAAAEFVDRCKKWLADQGRRRAQELEARRLARHEAIYARFRDLGYEDCEISVISGMPAFNHPTELTDIIWRRIRPKLEVHIKAAHDRRGEIVSSRRSLIEARYNRLKNTKYFPSEWAAYPRLEEILQTPGFIDLINKSLAHSLTPEDCDHALDGIHDLLNARIKTVGGILLQKMLGDDATEHTELVLYPLTLATSVFCCSNEGCEGTVMWTLNEVLAHVCKDTSGEALSTMSAQDIARNNVMFSQRGASAVTALIEELKKSGETVDASVTVPESVDGLDKRFFCLCCPVRPMRSGAKGRLAYSWKQCIAHFIASDAESHPTPEWMVLDVGNRTKVRNLKAAPPGHLQSVWSCDHCNEYFENYKTFGEVALHVRNIHDIVQPAENIDIVHVKSVDLELENAVEILVGPQSQTRVTSPPREYQCLQCTPRAAKIYCSEGVIQHIRSKHHVAEPIQDEHFLKICPRGM
;
A
#
# COMPACT_ATOMS: atom_id res chain seq x y z
N MET A 1 2.73 -8.49 -20.61
CA MET A 1 3.38 -9.22 -19.51
C MET A 1 2.25 -9.84 -18.71
N MET A 2 2.24 -11.16 -18.54
CA MET A 2 1.22 -11.86 -17.74
C MET A 2 1.59 -11.72 -16.27
N ASP A 3 0.72 -11.10 -15.48
CA ASP A 3 0.82 -11.11 -14.02
C ASP A 3 0.66 -12.55 -13.53
N THR A 4 1.73 -13.08 -12.94
CA THR A 4 1.74 -14.38 -12.27
C THR A 4 1.54 -14.11 -10.78
N LEU A 5 0.27 -14.05 -10.36
CA LEU A 5 -0.06 -14.18 -8.94
C LEU A 5 0.30 -15.61 -8.49
N PRO A 6 1.00 -15.80 -7.35
CA PRO A 6 1.32 -17.13 -6.86
C PRO A 6 0.07 -17.79 -6.27
N VAL A 7 -0.50 -18.77 -6.98
CA VAL A 7 -1.59 -19.62 -6.45
C VAL A 7 -0.99 -20.60 -5.43
N ASN A 8 -1.12 -20.24 -4.15
CA ASN A 8 -0.49 -20.91 -3.00
C ASN A 8 -1.49 -21.63 -2.07
N SER A 9 -2.50 -22.31 -2.62
CA SER A 9 -3.28 -23.32 -1.88
C SER A 9 -3.46 -24.58 -2.74
N ALA A 10 -3.36 -25.75 -2.11
CA ALA A 10 -3.76 -27.01 -2.73
C ALA A 10 -5.29 -27.11 -2.67
N PHE A 11 -5.94 -27.52 -3.76
CA PHE A 11 -7.39 -27.68 -3.79
C PHE A 11 -7.83 -28.85 -2.91
N GLU A 12 -9.00 -28.71 -2.29
CA GLU A 12 -9.65 -29.74 -1.44
C GLU A 12 -10.89 -30.34 -2.12
N GLU A 13 -11.43 -29.67 -3.13
CA GLU A 13 -12.56 -30.12 -3.94
C GLU A 13 -12.35 -29.76 -5.42
N ILE A 14 -13.03 -30.48 -6.31
CA ILE A 14 -13.04 -30.20 -7.74
C ILE A 14 -14.16 -29.18 -8.02
N PRO A 15 -13.87 -28.05 -8.67
CA PRO A 15 -14.86 -27.01 -8.89
C PRO A 15 -16.01 -27.51 -9.76
N VAL A 16 -17.23 -27.24 -9.30
CA VAL A 16 -18.44 -27.35 -10.10
C VAL A 16 -18.69 -25.98 -10.72
N MET A 17 -18.92 -25.93 -12.03
CA MET A 17 -19.25 -24.67 -12.70
C MET A 17 -20.68 -24.24 -12.26
N GLU A 18 -20.75 -23.38 -11.24
CA GLU A 18 -21.97 -23.05 -10.47
C GLU A 18 -22.95 -22.15 -11.24
N ASP A 19 -22.48 -21.13 -11.97
CA ASP A 19 -23.37 -20.14 -12.61
C ASP A 19 -23.71 -20.48 -14.07
N ARG A 20 -24.65 -21.44 -14.19
CA ARG A 20 -25.52 -21.76 -15.34
C ARG A 20 -24.86 -21.82 -16.73
N ASP A 21 -24.93 -23.05 -17.24
CA ASP A 21 -25.03 -23.41 -18.64
C ASP A 21 -23.74 -23.29 -19.45
N LEU A 22 -23.22 -24.45 -19.87
CA LEU A 22 -22.47 -24.48 -21.11
C LEU A 22 -23.29 -23.90 -22.30
N GLN A 23 -24.62 -23.71 -22.17
CA GLN A 23 -25.38 -22.87 -23.12
C GLN A 23 -24.90 -21.42 -23.19
N ASN A 24 -24.25 -20.85 -22.16
CA ASN A 24 -23.59 -19.55 -22.28
C ASN A 24 -22.46 -19.57 -23.32
N ALA A 25 -21.82 -20.72 -23.55
CA ALA A 25 -20.88 -20.90 -24.66
C ALA A 25 -21.55 -20.68 -26.03
N LEU A 26 -22.86 -20.90 -26.12
CA LEU A 26 -23.71 -20.69 -27.30
C LEU A 26 -24.39 -19.31 -27.31
N SER A 27 -24.18 -18.48 -26.27
CA SER A 27 -24.77 -17.14 -26.18
C SER A 27 -24.16 -16.22 -27.23
N ALA A 28 -24.99 -15.39 -27.87
CA ALA A 28 -24.51 -14.31 -28.74
C ALA A 28 -23.77 -13.20 -27.95
N ASP A 29 -24.09 -13.05 -26.67
CA ASP A 29 -23.45 -12.08 -25.76
C ASP A 29 -22.02 -12.51 -25.38
N GLN A 30 -21.05 -11.71 -25.80
CA GLN A 30 -19.62 -11.94 -25.54
C GLN A 30 -19.28 -11.87 -24.04
N ALA A 31 -19.91 -10.98 -23.27
CA ALA A 31 -19.59 -10.83 -21.85
C ALA A 31 -19.92 -12.10 -21.06
N LYS A 32 -20.99 -12.81 -21.45
CA LYS A 32 -21.34 -14.13 -20.87
C LYS A 32 -20.31 -15.20 -21.20
N ARG A 33 -19.81 -15.22 -22.45
CA ARG A 33 -18.74 -16.16 -22.84
C ARG A 33 -17.43 -15.87 -22.11
N GLU A 34 -17.09 -14.59 -21.93
CA GLU A 34 -15.88 -14.17 -21.20
C GLU A 34 -15.97 -14.50 -19.69
N ALA A 35 -17.14 -14.30 -19.07
CA ALA A 35 -17.36 -14.68 -17.67
C ALA A 35 -17.17 -16.19 -17.47
N LEU A 36 -17.80 -17.02 -18.32
CA LEU A 36 -17.64 -18.47 -18.30
C LEU A 36 -16.18 -18.89 -18.54
N ALA A 37 -15.50 -18.24 -19.49
CA ALA A 37 -14.09 -18.50 -19.77
C ALA A 37 -13.18 -18.16 -18.58
N LYS A 38 -13.54 -17.17 -17.75
CA LYS A 38 -12.80 -16.85 -16.53
C LYS A 38 -12.91 -17.96 -15.47
N GLU A 39 -14.10 -18.50 -15.25
CA GLU A 39 -14.29 -19.63 -14.32
C GLU A 39 -13.51 -20.87 -14.80
N ILE A 40 -13.59 -21.18 -16.10
CA ILE A 40 -12.80 -22.25 -16.72
C ILE A 40 -11.30 -21.98 -16.54
N ARG A 41 -10.84 -20.74 -16.76
CA ARG A 41 -9.43 -20.37 -16.54
C ARG A 41 -8.98 -20.72 -15.13
N GLU A 42 -9.75 -20.33 -14.12
CA GLU A 42 -9.42 -20.59 -12.72
C GLU A 42 -9.36 -22.08 -12.42
N ALA A 43 -10.35 -22.86 -12.85
CA ALA A 43 -10.32 -24.32 -12.68
C ALA A 43 -9.15 -24.99 -13.39
N CYS A 44 -8.89 -24.63 -14.65
CA CYS A 44 -7.79 -25.17 -15.45
C CYS A 44 -6.40 -24.80 -14.89
N MET A 45 -6.22 -23.59 -14.36
CA MET A 45 -4.96 -23.15 -13.76
C MET A 45 -4.75 -23.74 -12.36
N ASN A 46 -5.81 -23.91 -11.57
CA ASN A 46 -5.70 -24.28 -10.16
C ASN A 46 -5.73 -25.80 -9.97
N VAL A 47 -6.68 -26.47 -10.63
CA VAL A 47 -7.01 -27.89 -10.42
C VAL A 47 -6.71 -28.74 -11.65
N GLY A 48 -6.95 -28.24 -12.88
CA GLY A 48 -6.87 -29.04 -14.10
C GLY A 48 -8.06 -29.98 -14.33
N PHE A 49 -9.06 -29.92 -13.43
CA PHE A 49 -10.33 -30.67 -13.45
C PHE A 49 -11.48 -29.73 -13.10
N PHE A 50 -12.67 -30.00 -13.65
CA PHE A 50 -13.93 -29.35 -13.26
C PHE A 50 -15.15 -30.17 -13.68
N TYR A 51 -16.28 -29.95 -13.01
CA TYR A 51 -17.57 -30.49 -13.41
C TYR A 51 -18.35 -29.52 -14.28
N VAL A 52 -18.96 -30.02 -15.36
CA VAL A 52 -19.86 -29.27 -16.24
C VAL A 52 -21.27 -29.83 -16.15
N LYS A 53 -22.24 -28.97 -15.87
CA LYS A 53 -23.68 -29.23 -15.99
C LYS A 53 -24.24 -28.65 -17.29
N ASN A 54 -25.38 -29.18 -17.75
CA ASN A 54 -26.05 -28.74 -18.99
C ASN A 54 -25.13 -28.75 -20.23
N HIS A 55 -24.33 -29.81 -20.36
CA HIS A 55 -23.26 -29.97 -21.34
C HIS A 55 -23.75 -30.31 -22.77
N THR A 56 -25.01 -30.03 -23.11
CA THR A 56 -25.64 -30.24 -24.44
C THR A 56 -25.80 -31.69 -24.94
N ILE A 57 -25.26 -32.69 -24.24
CA ILE A 57 -25.46 -34.10 -24.59
C ILE A 57 -26.80 -34.56 -24.02
N PRO A 58 -27.73 -35.08 -24.85
CA PRO A 58 -29.00 -35.57 -24.34
C PRO A 58 -28.83 -36.75 -23.38
N GLU A 59 -29.58 -36.72 -22.28
CA GLU A 59 -29.59 -37.78 -21.25
C GLU A 59 -29.91 -39.16 -21.85
N ARG A 60 -30.79 -39.20 -22.86
CA ARG A 60 -31.10 -40.42 -23.61
C ARG A 60 -29.85 -41.05 -24.25
N THR A 61 -29.01 -40.24 -24.89
CA THR A 61 -27.78 -40.69 -25.56
C THR A 61 -26.76 -41.24 -24.56
N ILE A 62 -26.64 -40.64 -23.37
CA ILE A 62 -25.80 -41.15 -22.28
C ILE A 62 -26.30 -42.52 -21.82
N ASN A 63 -27.61 -42.63 -21.56
CA ASN A 63 -28.21 -43.87 -21.06
C ASN A 63 -28.13 -45.01 -22.10
N GLU A 64 -28.35 -44.72 -23.38
CA GLU A 64 -28.20 -45.71 -24.46
C GLU A 64 -26.76 -46.19 -24.59
N ALA A 65 -25.75 -45.30 -24.48
CA ALA A 65 -24.35 -45.69 -24.49
C ALA A 65 -23.94 -46.50 -23.24
N LEU A 66 -24.44 -46.15 -22.07
CA LEU A 66 -24.21 -46.93 -20.84
C LEU A 66 -24.83 -48.33 -20.93
N ASN A 67 -26.05 -48.45 -21.48
CA ASN A 67 -26.69 -49.74 -21.71
C ASN A 67 -25.92 -50.56 -22.75
N ALA A 68 -25.41 -49.92 -23.81
CA ALA A 68 -24.54 -50.56 -24.79
C ALA A 68 -23.27 -51.12 -24.14
N ALA A 69 -22.61 -50.34 -23.27
CA ALA A 69 -21.44 -50.80 -22.52
C ALA A 69 -21.76 -52.01 -21.63
N LYS A 70 -22.87 -51.96 -20.87
CA LYS A 70 -23.33 -53.09 -20.04
C LYS A 70 -23.56 -54.36 -20.86
N ASN A 71 -24.28 -54.24 -21.98
CA ASN A 71 -24.56 -55.36 -22.86
C ASN A 71 -23.27 -55.95 -23.46
N PHE A 72 -22.31 -55.10 -23.81
CA PHE A 72 -21.01 -55.54 -24.32
C PHE A 72 -20.20 -56.29 -23.27
N PHE A 73 -20.04 -55.73 -22.07
CA PHE A 73 -19.21 -56.36 -21.04
C PHE A 73 -19.84 -57.63 -20.45
N ALA A 74 -21.16 -57.79 -20.58
CA ALA A 74 -21.89 -59.03 -20.24
C ALA A 74 -21.65 -60.19 -21.23
N LEU A 75 -21.03 -59.95 -22.39
CA LEU A 75 -20.67 -61.02 -23.34
C LEU A 75 -19.61 -61.97 -22.73
N PRO A 76 -19.62 -63.25 -23.14
CA PRO A 76 -18.53 -64.19 -22.81
C PRO A 76 -17.16 -63.64 -23.22
N LEU A 77 -16.12 -63.94 -22.44
CA LEU A 77 -14.77 -63.46 -22.70
C LEU A 77 -14.28 -63.87 -24.09
N GLU A 78 -14.60 -65.08 -24.54
CA GLU A 78 -14.23 -65.62 -25.84
C GLU A 78 -14.74 -64.73 -26.97
N ASN A 79 -15.97 -64.22 -26.86
CA ASN A 79 -16.57 -63.32 -27.84
C ASN A 79 -15.90 -61.94 -27.82
N LYS A 80 -15.63 -61.39 -26.62
CA LYS A 80 -14.92 -60.10 -26.49
C LYS A 80 -13.50 -60.17 -27.06
N MET A 81 -12.80 -61.28 -26.85
CA MET A 81 -11.43 -61.50 -27.37
C MET A 81 -11.35 -61.63 -28.90
N THR A 82 -12.47 -61.86 -29.61
CA THR A 82 -12.47 -61.87 -31.09
C THR A 82 -12.09 -60.52 -31.71
N ILE A 83 -12.21 -59.45 -30.93
CA ILE A 83 -11.89 -58.08 -31.32
C ILE A 83 -10.76 -57.50 -30.46
N ASP A 84 -9.83 -58.34 -29.99
CA ASP A 84 -8.67 -57.95 -29.16
C ASP A 84 -7.89 -56.80 -29.81
N ILE A 85 -7.67 -55.74 -29.01
CA ILE A 85 -6.94 -54.53 -29.41
C ILE A 85 -5.51 -54.84 -29.87
N ASN A 86 -4.86 -55.86 -29.31
CA ASN A 86 -3.50 -56.25 -29.69
C ASN A 86 -3.42 -56.88 -31.08
N SER A 87 -4.56 -57.37 -31.59
CA SER A 87 -4.68 -57.89 -32.95
C SER A 87 -5.03 -56.78 -33.96
N SER A 88 -5.30 -55.57 -33.49
CA SER A 88 -5.72 -54.44 -34.30
C SER A 88 -4.54 -53.59 -34.76
N VAL A 89 -4.54 -53.16 -36.03
CA VAL A 89 -3.50 -52.29 -36.61
C VAL A 89 -3.69 -50.81 -36.25
N ASN A 90 -4.83 -50.44 -35.67
CA ASN A 90 -5.19 -49.04 -35.39
C ASN A 90 -5.59 -48.80 -33.92
N PHE A 91 -5.23 -49.73 -33.01
CA PHE A 91 -5.46 -49.61 -31.56
C PHE A 91 -6.94 -49.44 -31.18
N LYS A 92 -7.84 -50.11 -31.90
CA LYS A 92 -9.28 -50.17 -31.60
C LYS A 92 -9.69 -51.61 -31.36
N GLY A 93 -10.62 -51.82 -30.43
CA GLY A 93 -11.03 -53.17 -30.02
C GLY A 93 -11.11 -53.33 -28.51
N TYR A 94 -11.09 -54.57 -28.05
CA TYR A 94 -11.25 -54.95 -26.65
C TYR A 94 -9.91 -55.14 -25.94
N THR A 95 -9.80 -54.63 -24.72
CA THR A 95 -8.73 -54.92 -23.76
C THR A 95 -9.29 -55.75 -22.61
N SER A 96 -8.70 -56.91 -22.33
CA SER A 96 -9.08 -57.77 -21.22
C SER A 96 -8.56 -57.27 -19.87
N LEU A 97 -9.10 -57.81 -18.77
CA LEU A 97 -8.59 -57.58 -17.41
C LEU A 97 -7.10 -57.90 -17.32
N TYR A 98 -6.32 -57.01 -16.70
CA TYR A 98 -4.86 -57.10 -16.62
C TYR A 98 -4.13 -57.03 -17.99
N GLY A 99 -4.86 -56.76 -19.08
CA GLY A 99 -4.30 -56.59 -20.43
C GLY A 99 -3.54 -55.29 -20.61
N GLU A 100 -3.81 -54.29 -19.76
CA GLU A 100 -3.09 -53.02 -19.69
C GLU A 100 -2.34 -52.90 -18.35
N ASN A 101 -1.22 -52.17 -18.36
CA ASN A 101 -0.46 -51.89 -17.15
C ASN A 101 0.11 -50.47 -17.20
N ILE A 102 -0.73 -49.49 -16.84
CA ILE A 102 -0.35 -48.06 -16.86
C ILE A 102 0.71 -47.76 -15.80
N ASN A 103 0.69 -48.45 -14.66
CA ASN A 103 1.74 -48.36 -13.63
C ASN A 103 2.64 -49.61 -13.66
N PRO A 104 3.91 -49.53 -14.11
CA PRO A 104 4.81 -50.69 -14.20
C PRO A 104 5.02 -51.47 -12.89
N GLN A 105 4.67 -50.86 -11.75
CA GLN A 105 4.77 -51.47 -10.41
C GLN A 105 3.55 -52.33 -10.05
N ASN A 106 2.45 -52.23 -10.82
CA ASN A 106 1.24 -53.01 -10.63
C ASN A 106 1.28 -54.34 -11.41
N ARG A 107 0.39 -55.27 -11.05
CA ARG A 107 0.22 -56.57 -11.74
C ARG A 107 -0.72 -56.50 -12.96
N GLY A 108 -0.92 -55.31 -13.53
CA GLY A 108 -1.93 -55.02 -14.54
C GLY A 108 -3.16 -54.33 -13.95
N ASP A 109 -3.85 -53.56 -14.79
CA ASP A 109 -4.99 -52.74 -14.41
C ASP A 109 -6.27 -53.59 -14.30
N LEU A 110 -7.01 -53.37 -13.22
CA LEU A 110 -8.15 -54.19 -12.82
C LEU A 110 -9.47 -53.66 -13.43
N HIS A 111 -9.45 -53.47 -14.76
CA HIS A 111 -10.59 -53.08 -15.58
C HIS A 111 -10.48 -53.74 -16.96
N GLU A 112 -11.61 -53.88 -17.65
CA GLU A 112 -11.66 -54.22 -19.06
C GLU A 112 -12.15 -53.02 -19.88
N ALA A 113 -11.76 -52.95 -21.16
CA ALA A 113 -12.00 -51.78 -22.00
C ALA A 113 -12.46 -52.14 -23.42
N PHE A 114 -13.20 -51.22 -24.05
CA PHE A 114 -13.49 -51.25 -25.48
C PHE A 114 -13.24 -49.88 -26.11
N ASP A 115 -12.30 -49.83 -27.04
CA ASP A 115 -11.81 -48.62 -27.69
C ASP A 115 -12.37 -48.45 -29.10
N LEU A 116 -12.91 -47.27 -29.37
CA LEU A 116 -13.32 -46.85 -30.70
C LEU A 116 -12.93 -45.39 -30.99
N GLY A 117 -12.78 -45.08 -32.28
CA GLY A 117 -12.49 -43.73 -32.76
C GLY A 117 -13.53 -43.22 -33.74
N TRP A 118 -13.16 -42.20 -34.49
CA TRP A 118 -14.05 -41.57 -35.46
C TRP A 118 -14.50 -42.54 -36.55
N GLU A 119 -15.82 -42.62 -36.73
CA GLU A 119 -16.49 -43.25 -37.86
C GLU A 119 -17.80 -42.51 -38.10
N ASP A 120 -18.16 -42.32 -39.36
CA ASP A 120 -19.43 -41.69 -39.73
C ASP A 120 -20.61 -42.65 -39.49
N MET A 121 -21.81 -42.11 -39.31
CA MET A 121 -23.02 -42.91 -39.03
C MET A 121 -23.31 -43.92 -40.16
N ILE A 122 -22.96 -43.58 -41.39
CA ILE A 122 -23.08 -44.43 -42.59
C ILE A 122 -21.85 -45.31 -42.89
N GLY A 123 -20.81 -45.30 -42.03
CA GLY A 123 -19.68 -46.24 -42.11
C GLY A 123 -18.42 -45.72 -42.81
N SER A 124 -18.32 -44.42 -43.10
CA SER A 124 -17.11 -43.83 -43.68
C SER A 124 -16.01 -43.62 -42.62
N VAL A 125 -14.75 -43.73 -43.04
CA VAL A 125 -13.55 -43.54 -42.18
C VAL A 125 -12.62 -42.47 -42.73
N ARG A 126 -11.88 -41.81 -41.83
CA ARG A 126 -10.81 -40.87 -42.20
C ARG A 126 -9.58 -41.63 -42.67
N GLN A 127 -8.88 -41.05 -43.66
CA GLN A 127 -7.67 -41.62 -44.25
C GLN A 127 -6.38 -40.93 -43.76
N ASP A 128 -6.49 -39.80 -43.04
CA ASP A 128 -5.38 -38.93 -42.65
C ASP A 128 -5.08 -38.91 -41.14
N ASP A 129 -5.54 -39.93 -40.40
CA ASP A 129 -5.43 -40.04 -38.93
C ASP A 129 -4.13 -40.75 -38.45
N GLY A 130 -3.13 -40.87 -39.33
CA GLY A 130 -1.83 -41.47 -38.99
C GLY A 130 -1.94 -42.93 -38.51
N ALA A 131 -1.31 -43.25 -37.37
CA ALA A 131 -1.31 -44.61 -36.81
C ALA A 131 -2.68 -45.10 -36.34
N MET A 132 -3.66 -44.20 -36.16
CA MET A 132 -5.03 -44.53 -35.76
C MET A 132 -5.97 -44.72 -36.98
N THR A 133 -5.44 -44.63 -38.20
CA THR A 133 -6.21 -44.76 -39.44
C THR A 133 -6.80 -46.16 -39.57
N GLY A 134 -8.11 -46.24 -39.80
CA GLY A 134 -8.84 -47.48 -40.08
C GLY A 134 -10.22 -47.54 -39.43
N GLN A 135 -10.98 -48.58 -39.75
CA GLN A 135 -12.34 -48.80 -39.22
C GLN A 135 -12.31 -49.16 -37.73
N ASN A 136 -13.39 -48.84 -37.02
CA ASN A 136 -13.62 -49.43 -35.71
C ASN A 136 -13.92 -50.93 -35.88
N ILE A 137 -13.58 -51.72 -34.86
CA ILE A 137 -13.82 -53.16 -34.86
C ILE A 137 -15.04 -53.42 -33.97
N TRP A 138 -16.14 -53.86 -34.57
CA TRP A 138 -17.43 -54.03 -33.89
C TRP A 138 -17.68 -55.50 -33.54
N PRO A 139 -18.27 -55.82 -32.37
CA PRO A 139 -18.64 -57.19 -32.00
C PRO A 139 -19.84 -57.67 -32.83
N ASN A 140 -19.75 -58.88 -33.39
CA ASN A 140 -20.81 -59.44 -34.24
C ASN A 140 -22.10 -59.75 -33.46
N ASP A 141 -21.99 -60.02 -32.15
CA ASP A 141 -23.10 -60.51 -31.31
C ASP A 141 -24.13 -59.44 -30.90
N LEU A 142 -23.81 -58.15 -31.01
CA LEU A 142 -24.65 -57.05 -30.47
C LEU A 142 -25.47 -56.30 -31.52
N GLY A 143 -25.34 -56.67 -32.79
CA GLY A 143 -26.09 -56.04 -33.89
C GLY A 143 -25.77 -54.55 -34.14
N PRO A 144 -26.51 -53.90 -35.06
CA PRO A 144 -26.25 -52.52 -35.48
C PRO A 144 -26.60 -51.46 -34.43
N GLU A 145 -27.49 -51.79 -33.50
CA GLU A 145 -27.96 -50.88 -32.44
C GLU A 145 -26.83 -50.50 -31.46
N PHE A 146 -25.93 -51.45 -31.16
CA PHE A 146 -24.74 -51.18 -30.35
C PHE A 146 -23.82 -50.17 -31.03
N ARG A 147 -23.51 -50.37 -32.32
CA ARG A 147 -22.71 -49.44 -33.12
C ARG A 147 -23.34 -48.04 -33.13
N GLN A 148 -24.66 -47.97 -33.33
CA GLN A 148 -25.40 -46.71 -33.36
C GLN A 148 -25.27 -45.96 -32.04
N ALA A 149 -25.57 -46.59 -30.90
CA ALA A 149 -25.49 -45.97 -29.57
C ALA A 149 -24.07 -45.48 -29.24
N CYS A 150 -23.04 -46.28 -29.57
CA CYS A 150 -21.64 -45.90 -29.40
C CYS A 150 -21.30 -44.62 -30.20
N LEU A 151 -21.65 -44.60 -31.49
CA LEU A 151 -21.29 -43.47 -32.37
C LEU A 151 -22.09 -42.21 -32.03
N GLU A 152 -23.35 -42.32 -31.63
CA GLU A 152 -24.16 -41.17 -31.22
C GLU A 152 -23.55 -40.46 -30.02
N TYR A 153 -23.14 -41.21 -28.98
CA TYR A 153 -22.48 -40.63 -27.82
C TYR A 153 -21.08 -40.11 -28.16
N TYR A 154 -20.28 -40.84 -28.96
CA TYR A 154 -18.98 -40.37 -29.44
C TYR A 154 -19.08 -39.00 -30.12
N HIS A 155 -20.00 -38.85 -31.09
CA HIS A 155 -20.17 -37.60 -31.82
C HIS A 155 -20.71 -36.48 -30.93
N ALA A 156 -21.57 -36.80 -29.96
CA ALA A 156 -22.06 -35.81 -28.99
C ALA A 156 -20.94 -35.29 -28.08
N ALA A 157 -20.09 -36.18 -27.55
CA ALA A 157 -18.94 -35.81 -26.74
C ALA A 157 -17.88 -35.03 -27.53
N VAL A 158 -17.63 -35.38 -28.80
CA VAL A 158 -16.71 -34.62 -29.66
C VAL A 158 -17.25 -33.21 -29.96
N ARG A 159 -18.56 -33.04 -30.16
CA ARG A 159 -19.17 -31.70 -30.32
C ARG A 159 -19.01 -30.86 -29.06
N LEU A 160 -19.23 -31.47 -27.89
CA LEU A 160 -18.96 -30.83 -26.60
C LEU A 160 -17.50 -30.38 -26.48
N GLY A 161 -16.54 -31.26 -26.82
CA GLY A 161 -15.13 -30.91 -26.84
C GLY A 161 -14.85 -29.68 -27.72
N LYS A 162 -15.38 -29.64 -28.95
CA LYS A 162 -15.24 -28.49 -29.85
C LYS A 162 -15.83 -27.19 -29.29
N LEU A 163 -16.93 -27.28 -28.54
CA LEU A 163 -17.57 -26.12 -27.91
C LEU A 163 -16.71 -25.50 -26.79
N LEU A 164 -15.85 -26.29 -26.14
CA LEU A 164 -14.97 -25.81 -25.06
C LEU A 164 -13.74 -25.04 -25.57
N PHE A 165 -13.23 -25.33 -26.78
CA PHE A 165 -12.00 -24.71 -27.29
C PHE A 165 -12.07 -23.18 -27.46
N PRO A 166 -13.17 -22.59 -27.97
CA PRO A 166 -13.34 -21.13 -27.97
C PRO A 166 -13.26 -20.52 -26.56
N LEU A 167 -13.84 -21.20 -25.56
CA LEU A 167 -13.77 -20.76 -24.17
C LEU A 167 -12.34 -20.88 -23.62
N PHE A 168 -11.60 -21.93 -23.96
CA PHE A 168 -10.18 -22.02 -23.60
C PHE A 168 -9.34 -20.93 -24.26
N ALA A 169 -9.66 -20.52 -25.48
CA ALA A 169 -8.98 -19.40 -26.14
C ALA A 169 -9.21 -18.09 -25.38
N LEU A 170 -10.47 -17.77 -25.05
CA LEU A 170 -10.83 -16.63 -24.21
C LEU A 170 -10.16 -16.70 -22.83
N ALA A 171 -10.16 -17.87 -22.21
CA ALA A 171 -9.51 -18.13 -20.94
C ALA A 171 -8.00 -17.85 -21.01
N LEU A 172 -7.36 -17.94 -22.17
CA LEU A 172 -5.95 -17.59 -22.40
C LEU A 172 -5.75 -16.15 -22.87
N ASN A 173 -6.81 -15.34 -22.94
CA ASN A 173 -6.85 -14.01 -23.55
C ASN A 173 -6.45 -14.02 -25.04
N LEU A 174 -6.92 -15.02 -25.77
CA LEU A 174 -6.72 -15.22 -27.21
C LEU A 174 -8.06 -15.10 -27.96
N PRO A 175 -8.05 -14.77 -29.27
CA PRO A 175 -9.27 -14.80 -30.08
C PRO A 175 -9.97 -16.17 -30.05
N GLU A 176 -11.31 -16.21 -29.98
CA GLU A 176 -12.11 -17.44 -29.92
C GLU A 176 -11.74 -18.47 -31.02
N THR A 177 -11.36 -17.99 -32.21
CA THR A 177 -11.02 -18.81 -33.38
C THR A 177 -9.61 -19.40 -33.36
N THR A 178 -8.84 -19.18 -32.28
CA THR A 178 -7.41 -19.55 -32.22
C THR A 178 -7.16 -21.04 -32.46
N PHE A 179 -8.12 -21.90 -32.12
CA PHE A 179 -7.96 -23.36 -32.18
C PHE A 179 -8.76 -24.04 -33.31
N ASP A 180 -9.47 -23.27 -34.14
CA ASP A 180 -10.38 -23.80 -35.16
C ASP A 180 -9.65 -24.70 -36.18
N ASP A 181 -8.47 -24.27 -36.63
CA ASP A 181 -7.65 -25.00 -37.59
C ASP A 181 -6.85 -26.17 -36.96
N LYS A 182 -6.91 -26.31 -35.63
CA LYS A 182 -6.22 -27.35 -34.86
C LYS A 182 -7.14 -28.43 -34.31
N THR A 183 -8.45 -28.20 -34.38
CA THR A 183 -9.49 -29.08 -33.85
C THR A 183 -10.58 -29.36 -34.88
N ALA A 184 -10.29 -29.14 -36.17
CA ALA A 184 -11.22 -29.39 -37.26
C ALA A 184 -11.56 -30.89 -37.38
N LYS A 185 -10.53 -31.73 -37.33
CA LYS A 185 -10.58 -33.20 -37.32
C LYS A 185 -9.89 -33.74 -36.06
N PRO A 186 -10.49 -33.55 -34.87
CA PRO A 186 -9.82 -33.85 -33.62
C PRO A 186 -9.46 -35.34 -33.55
N ALA A 187 -8.27 -35.63 -33.04
CA ALA A 187 -7.81 -36.98 -32.74
C ALA A 187 -8.51 -37.47 -31.48
N ALA A 188 -9.79 -37.84 -31.63
CA ALA A 188 -10.61 -38.28 -30.52
C ALA A 188 -10.75 -39.81 -30.48
N ILE A 189 -10.66 -40.36 -29.26
CA ILE A 189 -10.84 -41.78 -28.97
C ILE A 189 -11.81 -41.88 -27.78
N MET A 190 -12.78 -42.77 -27.90
CA MET A 190 -13.70 -43.09 -26.82
C MET A 190 -13.42 -44.50 -26.32
N ARG A 191 -13.46 -44.64 -25.00
CA ARG A 191 -13.25 -45.93 -24.35
C ARG A 191 -14.42 -46.23 -23.43
N PHE A 192 -15.05 -47.39 -23.61
CA PHE A 192 -15.88 -47.96 -22.56
C PHE A 192 -14.98 -48.66 -21.55
N LEU A 193 -15.27 -48.46 -20.28
CA LEU A 193 -14.54 -49.08 -19.17
C LEU A 193 -15.52 -49.77 -18.25
N HIS A 194 -15.22 -51.02 -17.90
CA HIS A 194 -15.92 -51.76 -16.85
C HIS A 194 -14.92 -52.18 -15.77
N TYR A 195 -15.21 -51.74 -14.54
CA TYR A 195 -14.47 -52.11 -13.35
C TYR A 195 -15.31 -53.12 -12.55
N PRO A 196 -14.86 -54.39 -12.46
CA PRO A 196 -15.59 -55.39 -11.68
C PRO A 196 -15.59 -55.03 -10.17
N PRO A 197 -16.52 -55.60 -9.38
CA PRO A 197 -16.51 -55.46 -7.92
C PRO A 197 -15.19 -55.94 -7.31
N GLN A 198 -14.57 -55.12 -6.45
CA GLN A 198 -13.35 -55.48 -5.71
C GLN A 198 -13.66 -55.70 -4.22
N THR A 199 -13.11 -56.76 -3.62
CA THR A 199 -13.26 -57.08 -2.19
C THR A 199 -12.28 -56.27 -1.32
N LYS A 200 -12.72 -55.87 -0.11
CA LYS A 200 -12.10 -54.85 0.77
C LYS A 200 -10.65 -55.07 1.26
N ASP A 201 -10.02 -56.22 1.06
CA ASP A 201 -8.65 -56.47 1.54
C ASP A 201 -7.60 -55.97 0.54
N ILE A 202 -7.33 -54.66 0.54
CA ILE A 202 -6.17 -54.05 -0.11
C ILE A 202 -5.50 -53.10 0.90
N ASP A 203 -4.23 -53.37 1.25
CA ASP A 203 -3.42 -52.63 2.24
C ASP A 203 -3.22 -51.16 1.83
N ASP A 204 -3.93 -50.25 2.49
CA ASP A 204 -3.66 -48.81 2.53
C ASP A 204 -2.94 -48.48 3.85
N ARG A 205 -1.65 -48.17 3.83
CA ARG A 205 -0.94 -47.73 5.04
C ARG A 205 -1.24 -46.27 5.45
N VAL A 206 -2.53 -46.02 5.73
CA VAL A 206 -3.20 -45.16 6.74
C VAL A 206 -2.70 -43.71 6.85
N GLU A 207 -3.50 -42.66 6.64
CA GLU A 207 -4.57 -42.07 7.49
C GLU A 207 -5.54 -41.22 6.60
N GLY A 208 -6.79 -40.89 6.91
CA GLY A 208 -7.60 -40.97 8.13
C GLY A 208 -9.11 -40.85 7.78
N PHE A 209 -9.96 -41.28 8.72
CA PHE A 209 -11.42 -41.42 8.54
C PHE A 209 -12.23 -40.22 9.04
N GLY A 210 -13.35 -39.95 8.35
CA GLY A 210 -14.53 -39.15 8.75
C GLY A 210 -14.93 -38.17 7.65
N ALA A 211 -16.12 -38.14 7.03
CA ALA A 211 -17.44 -38.71 7.31
C ALA A 211 -18.10 -39.29 6.03
N HIS A 212 -19.21 -39.98 6.21
CA HIS A 212 -20.01 -40.72 5.23
C HIS A 212 -21.13 -39.86 4.65
N THR A 213 -21.54 -40.13 3.40
CA THR A 213 -22.94 -40.06 2.94
C THR A 213 -23.12 -41.01 1.76
N ASP A 214 -24.28 -41.66 1.74
CA ASP A 214 -24.68 -42.70 0.81
C ASP A 214 -24.77 -42.24 -0.66
N PHE A 215 -24.63 -43.23 -1.56
CA PHE A 215 -24.97 -43.24 -3.00
C PHE A 215 -23.99 -42.56 -3.98
N GLU A 216 -23.02 -43.35 -4.46
CA GLU A 216 -22.63 -43.63 -5.86
C GLU A 216 -21.19 -44.19 -5.88
N VAL A 217 -20.81 -44.93 -6.93
CA VAL A 217 -19.51 -45.62 -6.98
C VAL A 217 -18.34 -44.62 -7.13
N GLN A 218 -17.78 -44.21 -6.00
CA GLN A 218 -16.58 -43.37 -5.91
C GLN A 218 -15.35 -44.19 -6.32
N ALA A 219 -14.69 -43.76 -7.40
CA ALA A 219 -13.47 -44.43 -7.87
C ALA A 219 -12.41 -43.48 -8.41
N LEU A 220 -12.80 -42.34 -9.01
CA LEU A 220 -11.86 -41.40 -9.59
C LEU A 220 -11.31 -40.47 -8.50
N GLN A 221 -9.99 -40.33 -8.45
CA GLN A 221 -9.28 -39.44 -7.52
C GLN A 221 -8.27 -38.58 -8.28
N VAL A 222 -8.08 -37.35 -7.82
CA VAL A 222 -7.19 -36.34 -8.42
C VAL A 222 -6.14 -35.93 -7.40
N LEU A 223 -4.87 -35.95 -7.77
CA LEU A 223 -3.77 -35.61 -6.88
C LEU A 223 -3.60 -34.09 -6.79
N ASN A 224 -3.71 -33.53 -5.58
CA ASN A 224 -3.43 -32.12 -5.36
C ASN A 224 -1.93 -31.85 -5.12
N LYS A 225 -1.55 -30.58 -4.98
CA LYS A 225 -0.15 -30.16 -4.76
C LYS A 225 0.46 -30.59 -3.42
N ASN A 226 -0.37 -31.03 -2.48
CA ASN A 226 0.06 -31.52 -1.16
C ASN A 226 0.19 -33.05 -1.15
N ASP A 227 0.28 -33.68 -2.32
CA ASP A 227 0.30 -35.14 -2.50
C ASP A 227 -0.92 -35.86 -1.88
N LYS A 228 -2.05 -35.16 -1.75
CA LYS A 228 -3.32 -35.75 -1.29
C LYS A 228 -4.20 -36.10 -2.48
N TRP A 229 -4.77 -37.30 -2.46
CA TRP A 229 -5.79 -37.75 -3.41
C TRP A 229 -7.15 -37.19 -3.00
N ILE A 230 -7.74 -36.37 -3.87
CA ILE A 230 -9.06 -35.76 -3.71
C ILE A 230 -10.07 -36.55 -4.53
N ASP A 231 -11.18 -36.96 -3.91
CA ASP A 231 -12.21 -37.73 -4.59
C ASP A 231 -12.98 -36.87 -5.60
N ALA A 232 -13.10 -37.37 -6.83
CA ALA A 232 -14.04 -36.85 -7.82
C ALA A 232 -15.39 -37.52 -7.59
N VAL A 233 -16.15 -36.99 -6.62
CA VAL A 233 -17.47 -37.52 -6.24
C VAL A 233 -18.43 -37.44 -7.43
N PRO A 234 -19.06 -38.55 -7.86
CA PRO A 234 -20.06 -38.52 -8.93
C PRO A 234 -21.21 -37.55 -8.60
N ILE A 235 -21.53 -36.66 -9.55
CA ILE A 235 -22.64 -35.71 -9.42
C ILE A 235 -23.62 -35.97 -10.59
N PRO A 236 -24.85 -36.41 -10.34
CA PRO A 236 -25.84 -36.68 -11.39
C PRO A 236 -26.05 -35.49 -12.32
N GLY A 237 -26.15 -35.76 -13.63
CA GLY A 237 -26.36 -34.73 -14.65
C GLY A 237 -25.13 -33.87 -14.98
N THR A 238 -23.93 -34.30 -14.56
CA THR A 238 -22.68 -33.60 -14.84
C THR A 238 -21.67 -34.48 -15.58
N LEU A 239 -20.73 -33.84 -16.26
CA LEU A 239 -19.54 -34.47 -16.83
C LEU A 239 -18.30 -33.90 -16.16
N VAL A 240 -17.35 -34.78 -15.82
CA VAL A 240 -16.01 -34.37 -15.40
C VAL A 240 -15.18 -34.07 -16.64
N ILE A 241 -14.60 -32.87 -16.70
CA ILE A 241 -13.63 -32.46 -17.73
C ILE A 241 -12.28 -32.30 -17.06
N ASN A 242 -11.25 -32.90 -17.65
CA ASN A 242 -9.87 -32.69 -17.26
C ASN A 242 -8.98 -32.35 -18.45
N LEU A 243 -7.88 -31.67 -18.17
CA LEU A 243 -6.90 -31.32 -19.19
C LEU A 243 -5.79 -32.36 -19.24
N GLY A 244 -5.37 -32.68 -20.47
CA GLY A 244 -4.26 -33.61 -20.72
C GLY A 244 -2.94 -32.89 -21.03
N ASP A 245 -1.86 -33.67 -21.00
CA ASP A 245 -0.48 -33.19 -21.17
C ASP A 245 -0.26 -32.41 -22.47
N GLN A 246 -0.95 -32.80 -23.54
CA GLN A 246 -0.87 -32.12 -24.82
C GLN A 246 -1.24 -30.64 -24.66
N PHE A 247 -2.33 -30.35 -23.94
CA PHE A 247 -2.84 -28.99 -23.79
C PHE A 247 -2.10 -28.21 -22.70
N ALA A 248 -1.73 -28.86 -21.60
CA ALA A 248 -0.85 -28.28 -20.59
C ALA A 248 0.46 -27.79 -21.23
N ARG A 249 1.12 -28.66 -21.99
CA ARG A 249 2.34 -28.31 -22.71
C ARG A 249 2.11 -27.19 -23.72
N TRP A 250 1.04 -27.25 -24.50
CA TRP A 250 0.74 -26.22 -25.50
C TRP A 250 0.54 -24.83 -24.89
N THR A 251 -0.05 -24.77 -23.70
CA THR A 251 -0.20 -23.53 -22.91
C THR A 251 1.02 -23.18 -22.06
N ASN A 252 2.12 -23.95 -22.18
CA ASN A 252 3.33 -23.82 -21.38
C ASN A 252 3.05 -23.90 -19.87
N ASP A 253 2.29 -24.93 -19.48
CA ASP A 253 1.91 -25.28 -18.11
C ASP A 253 1.11 -24.20 -17.37
N VAL A 254 0.56 -23.22 -18.10
CA VAL A 254 -0.44 -22.28 -17.55
C VAL A 254 -1.67 -23.06 -17.10
N PHE A 255 -2.16 -23.96 -17.97
CA PHE A 255 -3.18 -24.93 -17.61
C PHE A 255 -2.53 -26.24 -17.15
N LYS A 256 -3.10 -26.85 -16.12
CA LYS A 256 -2.54 -28.03 -15.49
C LYS A 256 -3.13 -29.32 -16.06
N SER A 257 -2.25 -30.26 -16.38
CA SER A 257 -2.60 -31.67 -16.52
C SER A 257 -2.35 -32.34 -15.18
N THR A 258 -3.41 -32.70 -14.47
CA THR A 258 -3.32 -33.17 -13.09
C THR A 258 -3.39 -34.69 -13.02
N MET A 259 -2.49 -35.28 -12.24
CA MET A 259 -2.43 -36.72 -12.05
C MET A 259 -3.74 -37.22 -11.42
N HIS A 260 -4.29 -38.30 -11.97
CA HIS A 260 -5.53 -38.90 -11.51
C HIS A 260 -5.43 -40.42 -11.57
N ARG A 261 -6.25 -41.11 -10.76
CA ARG A 261 -6.35 -42.57 -10.73
C ARG A 261 -7.79 -43.02 -10.56
N ALA A 262 -8.10 -44.23 -11.00
CA ALA A 262 -9.38 -44.88 -10.74
C ALA A 262 -9.19 -46.16 -9.91
N SER A 263 -9.84 -46.27 -8.75
CA SER A 263 -9.85 -47.47 -7.92
C SER A 263 -11.28 -47.77 -7.46
N ASN A 264 -11.88 -48.85 -7.96
CA ASN A 264 -13.23 -49.23 -7.57
C ASN A 264 -13.23 -50.00 -6.24
N ARG A 265 -13.49 -49.30 -5.13
CA ARG A 265 -13.54 -49.87 -3.77
C ARG A 265 -14.95 -50.04 -3.21
N SER A 266 -15.96 -49.78 -4.04
CA SER A 266 -17.36 -49.76 -3.62
C SER A 266 -17.96 -51.14 -3.36
N GLY A 267 -17.33 -52.20 -3.86
CA GLY A 267 -17.87 -53.56 -3.82
C GLY A 267 -19.01 -53.83 -4.81
N ILE A 268 -19.32 -52.88 -5.70
CA ILE A 268 -20.23 -53.06 -6.84
C ILE A 268 -19.52 -52.70 -8.15
N GLU A 269 -20.04 -53.13 -9.29
CA GLU A 269 -19.46 -52.84 -10.60
C GLU A 269 -19.56 -51.35 -10.96
N ARG A 270 -18.62 -50.85 -11.76
CA ARG A 270 -18.61 -49.45 -12.24
C ARG A 270 -18.39 -49.40 -13.75
N PHE A 271 -19.18 -48.57 -14.41
CA PHE A 271 -18.98 -48.23 -15.82
C PHE A 271 -18.52 -46.78 -15.96
N SER A 272 -17.65 -46.50 -16.93
CA SER A 272 -17.34 -45.13 -17.35
C SER A 272 -17.02 -45.05 -18.82
N ILE A 273 -17.28 -43.90 -19.43
CA ILE A 273 -17.11 -43.66 -20.86
C ILE A 273 -16.23 -42.42 -21.08
N PRO A 274 -14.91 -42.47 -20.79
CA PRO A 274 -14.02 -41.37 -21.15
C PRO A 274 -13.94 -41.17 -22.67
N VAL A 275 -13.95 -39.90 -23.07
CA VAL A 275 -13.67 -39.47 -24.45
C VAL A 275 -12.45 -38.57 -24.42
N PHE A 276 -11.35 -39.05 -24.97
CA PHE A 276 -10.11 -38.30 -25.08
C PHE A 276 -10.20 -37.39 -26.30
N PHE A 277 -10.11 -36.08 -26.10
CA PHE A 277 -10.12 -35.10 -27.18
C PHE A 277 -8.70 -34.58 -27.42
N GLY A 278 -8.11 -34.92 -28.57
CA GLY A 278 -6.84 -34.38 -29.02
C GLY A 278 -6.99 -33.36 -30.16
N THR A 279 -5.95 -32.58 -30.42
CA THR A 279 -5.83 -31.81 -31.67
C THR A 279 -5.83 -32.73 -32.90
N ASP A 280 -6.01 -32.19 -34.10
CA ASP A 280 -5.84 -32.97 -35.34
C ASP A 280 -4.44 -33.61 -35.38
N TYR A 281 -4.32 -34.83 -35.92
CA TYR A 281 -3.10 -35.65 -35.85
C TYR A 281 -1.83 -34.99 -36.40
N ASN A 282 -1.97 -34.04 -37.34
CA ASN A 282 -0.84 -33.36 -37.99
C ASN A 282 -0.52 -31.98 -37.39
N VAL A 283 -1.19 -31.58 -36.30
CA VAL A 283 -0.93 -30.31 -35.62
C VAL A 283 0.45 -30.33 -34.99
N LYS A 284 1.30 -29.37 -35.39
CA LYS A 284 2.57 -29.11 -34.73
C LYS A 284 2.33 -28.19 -33.54
N LEU A 285 2.65 -28.67 -32.34
CA LEU A 285 2.69 -27.84 -31.13
C LEU A 285 3.98 -26.99 -31.15
N GLU A 286 3.91 -25.83 -31.78
CA GLU A 286 5.07 -24.94 -32.02
C GLU A 286 5.27 -23.91 -30.90
N ILE A 287 5.45 -24.35 -29.65
CA ILE A 287 5.79 -23.47 -28.50
C ILE A 287 7.07 -22.67 -28.81
N PHE A 288 8.00 -23.30 -29.53
CA PHE A 288 9.22 -22.66 -30.00
C PHE A 288 8.98 -21.42 -30.88
N GLY A 289 7.82 -21.29 -31.54
CA GLY A 289 7.46 -20.10 -32.31
C GLY A 289 7.19 -18.86 -31.44
N PHE A 290 7.07 -19.01 -30.11
CA PHE A 290 6.97 -17.90 -29.16
C PHE A 290 8.33 -17.45 -28.60
N LEU A 291 9.39 -18.21 -28.86
CA LEU A 291 10.74 -17.82 -28.48
C LEU A 291 11.31 -16.79 -29.45
N THR A 292 12.33 -16.04 -29.02
CA THR A 292 13.03 -15.16 -29.95
C THR A 292 13.92 -15.99 -30.89
N PRO A 293 14.26 -15.48 -32.10
CA PRO A 293 15.21 -16.16 -32.97
C PRO A 293 16.56 -16.44 -32.31
N LYS A 294 16.96 -15.60 -31.34
CA LYS A 294 18.17 -15.80 -30.54
C LYS A 294 18.05 -17.01 -29.61
N ASP A 295 16.91 -17.17 -28.96
CA ASP A 295 16.66 -18.30 -28.05
C ASP A 295 16.63 -19.61 -28.82
N LEU A 296 16.00 -19.64 -30.00
CA LEU A 296 16.05 -20.79 -30.90
C LEU A 296 17.48 -21.17 -31.26
N LEU A 297 18.34 -20.20 -31.60
CA LEU A 297 19.76 -20.47 -31.86
C LEU A 297 20.46 -21.05 -30.64
N ASN A 298 20.22 -20.49 -29.45
CA ASN A 298 20.82 -20.99 -28.21
C ASN A 298 20.38 -22.44 -27.93
N ILE A 299 19.10 -22.76 -28.13
CA ILE A 299 18.56 -24.11 -28.00
C ILE A 299 19.24 -25.07 -29.00
N THR A 300 19.38 -24.68 -30.28
CA THR A 300 20.08 -25.50 -31.29
C THR A 300 21.57 -25.68 -31.03
N ARG A 301 22.15 -24.91 -30.11
CA ARG A 301 23.55 -25.04 -29.66
C ARG A 301 23.66 -25.84 -28.37
N ALA A 302 22.63 -25.78 -27.52
CA ALA A 302 22.59 -26.47 -26.23
C ALA A 302 22.22 -27.95 -26.34
N SER A 303 21.38 -28.34 -27.31
CA SER A 303 20.91 -29.74 -27.47
C SER A 303 21.06 -30.25 -28.90
N LYS A 304 21.66 -31.44 -29.05
CA LYS A 304 21.80 -32.12 -30.35
C LYS A 304 20.46 -32.55 -30.92
N ASP A 305 19.54 -33.01 -30.08
CA ASP A 305 18.21 -33.47 -30.50
C ASP A 305 17.34 -32.30 -30.95
N LEU A 306 17.33 -31.21 -30.18
CA LEU A 306 16.58 -30.02 -30.59
C LEU A 306 17.20 -29.37 -31.83
N ARG A 307 18.52 -29.44 -32.00
CA ARG A 307 19.19 -29.03 -33.24
C ARG A 307 18.74 -29.86 -34.44
N SER A 308 18.66 -31.19 -34.30
CA SER A 308 18.28 -32.08 -35.39
C SER A 308 16.84 -31.84 -35.85
N VAL A 309 15.97 -31.33 -34.98
CA VAL A 309 14.59 -30.92 -35.29
C VAL A 309 14.53 -29.51 -35.87
N LEU A 310 15.08 -28.52 -35.17
CA LEU A 310 14.91 -27.09 -35.46
C LEU A 310 15.67 -26.63 -36.70
N MET A 311 16.73 -27.32 -37.13
CA MET A 311 17.50 -26.95 -38.31
C MET A 311 16.93 -27.55 -39.62
N THR A 312 15.82 -28.27 -39.56
CA THR A 312 15.19 -28.89 -40.74
C THR A 312 14.29 -27.91 -41.50
N ARG A 313 14.05 -28.17 -42.79
CA ARG A 313 13.07 -27.40 -43.57
C ARG A 313 11.65 -27.48 -42.98
N LYS A 314 11.31 -28.57 -42.29
CA LYS A 314 9.99 -28.74 -41.64
C LYS A 314 9.76 -27.76 -40.48
N ALA A 315 10.83 -27.23 -39.88
CA ALA A 315 10.78 -26.26 -38.80
C ALA A 315 10.79 -24.79 -39.29
N THR A 316 10.73 -24.54 -40.60
CA THR A 316 10.74 -23.16 -41.14
C THR A 316 9.60 -22.29 -40.59
N GLY A 317 8.42 -22.88 -40.33
CA GLY A 317 7.28 -22.20 -39.71
C GLY A 317 7.63 -21.61 -38.34
N VAL A 318 8.23 -22.42 -37.47
CA VAL A 318 8.71 -22.02 -36.13
C VAL A 318 9.61 -20.78 -36.20
N TRP A 319 10.60 -20.78 -37.10
CA TRP A 319 11.53 -19.65 -37.22
C TRP A 319 10.88 -18.40 -37.80
N LYS A 320 10.00 -18.54 -38.80
CA LYS A 320 9.22 -17.44 -39.36
C LYS A 320 8.37 -16.78 -38.29
N GLU A 321 7.74 -17.58 -37.45
CA GLU A 321 6.87 -17.08 -36.39
C GLU A 321 7.66 -16.37 -35.29
N ALA A 322 8.77 -16.96 -34.84
CA ALA A 322 9.70 -16.33 -33.90
C ALA A 322 10.23 -14.97 -34.42
N ARG A 323 10.51 -14.88 -35.73
CA ARG A 323 10.95 -13.66 -36.39
C ARG A 323 9.84 -12.61 -36.48
N ARG A 324 8.63 -13.02 -36.86
CA ARG A 324 7.44 -12.16 -36.99
C ARG A 324 7.07 -11.51 -35.66
N ARG A 325 7.15 -12.28 -34.57
CA ARG A 325 6.83 -11.82 -33.20
C ARG A 325 7.92 -10.97 -32.57
N PHE A 326 9.14 -10.95 -33.13
CA PHE A 326 10.23 -10.19 -32.54
C PHE A 326 9.88 -8.69 -32.52
N PRO A 327 10.01 -8.01 -31.36
CA PRO A 327 9.64 -6.61 -31.23
C PRO A 327 10.26 -5.72 -32.31
N GLY A 328 9.40 -5.01 -33.03
CA GLY A 328 9.83 -4.09 -34.08
C GLY A 328 10.09 -4.70 -35.45
N GLY A 329 9.65 -5.94 -35.70
CA GLY A 329 9.53 -6.55 -37.02
C GLY A 329 10.87 -6.76 -37.72
N VAL A 330 11.49 -7.93 -37.52
CA VAL A 330 12.75 -8.28 -38.19
C VAL A 330 12.53 -8.39 -39.70
N PRO A 331 13.34 -7.70 -40.53
CA PRO A 331 13.22 -7.76 -41.99
C PRO A 331 13.27 -9.20 -42.52
N ASP A 332 12.49 -9.46 -43.57
CA ASP A 332 12.53 -10.74 -44.28
C ASP A 332 13.93 -11.04 -44.80
N TYR A 333 14.33 -12.31 -44.78
CA TYR A 333 15.66 -12.72 -45.20
C TYR A 333 15.78 -12.77 -46.74
N PRO A 334 16.97 -12.58 -47.33
CA PRO A 334 17.16 -12.71 -48.77
C PRO A 334 16.85 -14.13 -49.27
N PRO A 335 16.37 -14.34 -50.51
CA PRO A 335 15.94 -15.66 -51.01
C PRO A 335 16.93 -16.83 -50.85
N ASP A 336 18.23 -16.54 -50.74
CA ASP A 336 19.30 -17.53 -50.56
C ASP A 336 19.66 -17.85 -49.11
N PHE A 337 19.02 -17.18 -48.15
CA PHE A 337 19.23 -17.45 -46.73
C PHE A 337 18.20 -18.47 -46.26
N SER A 338 18.58 -19.26 -45.26
CA SER A 338 17.60 -19.97 -44.44
C SER A 338 17.29 -19.11 -43.23
N GLU A 339 16.08 -19.23 -42.67
CA GLU A 339 15.70 -18.52 -41.44
C GLU A 339 16.74 -18.69 -40.30
N PRO A 340 17.26 -19.91 -39.99
CA PRO A 340 18.29 -20.06 -38.97
C PRO A 340 19.60 -19.32 -39.30
N ARG A 341 20.00 -19.28 -40.57
CA ARG A 341 21.22 -18.57 -41.00
C ARG A 341 21.04 -17.06 -40.86
N TRP A 342 19.87 -16.54 -41.21
CA TRP A 342 19.54 -15.13 -41.04
C TRP A 342 19.49 -14.74 -39.57
N ALA A 343 18.81 -15.53 -38.74
CA ALA A 343 18.82 -15.37 -37.30
C ALA A 343 20.25 -15.36 -36.74
N ASN A 344 21.11 -16.26 -37.21
CA ASN A 344 22.50 -16.31 -36.77
C ASN A 344 23.30 -15.07 -37.17
N LEU A 345 23.08 -14.51 -38.36
CA LEU A 345 23.75 -13.27 -38.76
C LEU A 345 23.33 -12.10 -37.86
N LEU A 346 22.04 -11.97 -37.57
CA LEU A 346 21.50 -10.87 -36.76
C LEU A 346 21.80 -11.01 -35.26
N PHE A 347 21.57 -12.20 -34.70
CA PHE A 347 21.52 -12.44 -33.25
C PHE A 347 22.58 -13.44 -32.75
N GLY A 348 23.30 -14.09 -33.66
CA GLY A 348 24.29 -15.11 -33.33
C GLY A 348 25.57 -14.56 -32.72
N ALA A 349 26.61 -15.39 -32.70
CA ALA A 349 27.89 -15.02 -32.09
C ALA A 349 28.49 -13.80 -32.79
N SER A 350 29.03 -12.86 -32.00
CA SER A 350 29.70 -11.68 -32.51
C SER A 350 31.12 -12.01 -32.99
N THR A 351 31.24 -12.92 -33.96
CA THR A 351 32.50 -13.43 -34.49
C THR A 351 32.66 -13.07 -35.95
N CYS A 352 33.88 -12.76 -36.39
CA CYS A 352 34.20 -12.57 -37.80
C CYS A 352 34.03 -13.89 -38.55
N GLU A 353 33.19 -13.92 -39.58
CA GLU A 353 32.98 -15.10 -40.43
C GLU A 353 34.22 -15.47 -41.26
N ASN A 354 35.15 -14.52 -41.48
CA ASN A 354 36.35 -14.78 -42.26
C ASN A 354 37.52 -15.30 -41.42
N CYS A 355 37.76 -14.73 -40.23
CA CYS A 355 38.96 -15.05 -39.41
C CYS A 355 38.65 -15.54 -38.00
N GLY A 356 37.38 -15.65 -37.60
CA GLY A 356 36.98 -16.11 -36.27
C GLY A 356 37.18 -15.11 -35.13
N ARG A 357 37.70 -13.90 -35.39
CA ARG A 357 37.90 -12.87 -34.36
C ARG A 357 36.59 -12.55 -33.61
N ASN A 358 36.65 -12.56 -32.29
CA ASN A 358 35.51 -12.24 -31.41
C ASN A 358 35.17 -10.74 -31.38
N GLN A 359 34.04 -10.42 -30.75
CA GLN A 359 33.51 -9.06 -30.53
C GLN A 359 33.22 -8.21 -31.79
N VAL A 360 32.98 -8.86 -32.93
CA VAL A 360 32.57 -8.18 -34.17
C VAL A 360 31.07 -7.92 -34.13
N ARG A 361 30.65 -6.73 -33.73
CA ARG A 361 29.22 -6.37 -33.59
C ARG A 361 28.57 -5.85 -34.88
N ARG A 362 29.35 -5.21 -35.75
CA ARG A 362 28.85 -4.63 -37.00
C ARG A 362 28.57 -5.74 -38.03
N ILE A 363 27.44 -5.63 -38.72
CA ILE A 363 27.04 -6.50 -39.83
C ILE A 363 27.16 -5.67 -41.10
N ASP A 364 27.78 -6.24 -42.13
CA ASP A 364 27.70 -5.73 -43.48
C ASP A 364 26.48 -6.34 -44.16
N PHE A 365 25.40 -5.57 -44.29
CA PHE A 365 24.18 -6.04 -44.91
C PHE A 365 24.31 -6.16 -46.43
N GLY A 366 25.16 -5.36 -47.07
CA GLY A 366 25.40 -5.43 -48.51
C GLY A 366 26.06 -6.75 -48.91
N LEU A 367 27.05 -7.19 -48.13
CA LEU A 367 27.68 -8.49 -48.28
C LEU A 367 26.95 -9.63 -47.54
N CYS A 368 25.96 -9.30 -46.70
CA CYS A 368 25.26 -10.21 -45.78
C CYS A 368 26.22 -11.03 -44.89
N ARG A 369 27.23 -10.36 -44.29
CA ARG A 369 28.29 -11.01 -43.49
C ARG A 369 28.68 -10.19 -42.28
N ARG A 370 29.09 -10.86 -41.22
CA ARG A 370 29.74 -10.27 -40.05
C ARG A 370 31.26 -10.40 -40.17
N VAL A 371 31.94 -9.30 -40.53
CA VAL A 371 33.40 -9.27 -40.74
C VAL A 371 34.05 -8.16 -39.93
N CYS A 372 35.24 -8.40 -39.39
CA CYS A 372 36.01 -7.37 -38.69
C CYS A 372 36.56 -6.34 -39.68
N ASN A 373 36.85 -5.12 -39.22
CA ASN A 373 37.35 -4.03 -40.07
C ASN A 373 38.59 -4.44 -40.88
N THR A 374 39.53 -5.18 -40.28
CA THR A 374 40.73 -5.68 -40.97
C THR A 374 40.38 -6.59 -42.15
N CYS A 375 39.50 -7.57 -41.96
CA CYS A 375 39.07 -8.45 -43.05
C CYS A 375 38.23 -7.71 -44.07
N LEU A 376 37.36 -6.80 -43.65
CA LEU A 376 36.54 -6.01 -44.57
C LEU A 376 37.41 -5.19 -45.53
N VAL A 377 38.47 -4.54 -45.04
CA VAL A 377 39.34 -3.71 -45.89
C VAL A 377 40.28 -4.56 -46.75
N THR A 378 40.79 -5.68 -46.23
CA THR A 378 41.78 -6.52 -46.96
C THR A 378 41.16 -7.44 -48.00
N GLN A 379 39.92 -7.87 -47.80
CA GLN A 379 39.27 -8.88 -48.64
C GLN A 379 38.32 -8.29 -49.69
N VAL A 380 38.22 -6.96 -49.77
CA VAL A 380 37.45 -6.28 -50.81
C VAL A 380 38.35 -5.73 -51.91
N VAL A 381 37.75 -5.48 -53.07
CA VAL A 381 38.33 -4.74 -54.18
C VAL A 381 37.36 -3.64 -54.58
N GLY A 382 37.87 -2.41 -54.72
CA GLY A 382 37.07 -1.30 -55.23
C GLY A 382 36.87 -1.42 -56.74
N GLU A 383 35.70 -1.00 -57.22
CA GLU A 383 35.31 -1.04 -58.64
C GLU A 383 36.40 -0.50 -59.59
N LYS A 384 36.95 0.68 -59.28
CA LYS A 384 37.99 1.33 -60.09
C LYS A 384 39.33 0.58 -60.14
N SER A 385 39.58 -0.32 -59.18
CA SER A 385 40.80 -1.13 -59.12
C SER A 385 40.62 -2.55 -59.65
N LEU A 386 39.41 -2.91 -60.08
CA LEU A 386 39.08 -4.28 -60.45
C LEU A 386 39.91 -4.78 -61.63
N THR A 387 39.93 -4.05 -62.73
CA THR A 387 40.68 -4.41 -63.96
C THR A 387 42.20 -4.46 -63.73
N ARG A 388 42.72 -3.65 -62.79
CA ARG A 388 44.13 -3.69 -62.40
C ARG A 388 44.48 -4.96 -61.62
N ILE A 389 43.59 -5.40 -60.73
CA ILE A 389 43.82 -6.56 -59.85
C ILE A 389 43.46 -7.88 -60.54
N TYR A 390 42.45 -7.86 -61.41
CA TYR A 390 41.97 -9.00 -62.19
C TYR A 390 41.94 -8.63 -63.69
N PRO A 391 43.09 -8.59 -64.39
CA PRO A 391 43.15 -8.17 -65.80
C PRO A 391 42.40 -9.10 -66.76
N GLN A 392 42.24 -10.37 -66.37
CA GLN A 392 41.61 -11.43 -67.16
C GLN A 392 40.11 -11.61 -66.84
N CYS A 393 39.55 -10.72 -66.02
CA CYS A 393 38.17 -10.75 -65.57
C CYS A 393 37.36 -9.70 -66.33
N ASP A 394 36.19 -10.08 -66.84
CA ASP A 394 35.28 -9.14 -67.47
C ASP A 394 34.77 -8.12 -66.43
N ALA A 395 34.92 -6.84 -66.73
CA ALA A 395 34.47 -5.75 -65.86
C ALA A 395 32.96 -5.84 -65.56
N SER A 396 32.15 -6.47 -66.43
CA SER A 396 30.72 -6.68 -66.21
C SER A 396 30.40 -7.54 -64.98
N VAL A 397 31.38 -8.26 -64.41
CA VAL A 397 31.22 -9.11 -63.22
C VAL A 397 30.58 -8.35 -62.04
N VAL A 398 30.86 -7.05 -61.93
CA VAL A 398 30.39 -6.17 -60.85
C VAL A 398 28.88 -5.96 -60.86
N GLU A 399 28.23 -6.10 -62.01
CA GLU A 399 26.78 -5.98 -62.16
C GLU A 399 26.05 -7.20 -61.56
N TYR A 400 26.77 -8.30 -61.39
CA TYR A 400 26.22 -9.59 -60.97
C TYR A 400 26.53 -9.93 -59.51
N ILE A 401 27.19 -9.07 -58.74
CA ILE A 401 27.54 -9.38 -57.34
C ILE A 401 27.16 -8.25 -56.38
N PRO A 402 26.73 -8.59 -55.15
CA PRO A 402 26.53 -7.59 -54.10
C PRO A 402 27.84 -6.88 -53.74
N TYR A 403 27.71 -5.65 -53.27
CA TYR A 403 28.82 -4.82 -52.81
C TYR A 403 28.62 -4.36 -51.37
N SER A 404 29.73 -4.03 -50.73
CA SER A 404 29.74 -3.35 -49.44
C SER A 404 29.64 -1.85 -49.64
N ASP A 405 28.79 -1.23 -48.84
CA ASP A 405 28.67 0.21 -48.65
C ASP A 405 29.29 0.68 -47.31
N LEU A 406 29.84 -0.25 -46.52
CA LEU A 406 30.47 0.05 -45.23
C LEU A 406 31.96 0.38 -45.33
N VAL A 407 32.62 0.00 -46.42
CA VAL A 407 34.07 0.22 -46.60
C VAL A 407 34.43 1.71 -46.54
N PRO A 408 33.74 2.64 -47.23
CA PRO A 408 34.00 4.08 -47.09
C PRO A 408 33.88 4.57 -45.64
N VAL A 409 32.85 4.12 -44.93
CA VAL A 409 32.58 4.48 -43.52
C VAL A 409 33.69 3.99 -42.59
N VAL A 410 34.20 2.78 -42.82
CA VAL A 410 35.29 2.20 -42.01
C VAL A 410 36.63 2.90 -42.26
N LEU A 411 36.85 3.36 -43.49
CA LEU A 411 38.07 4.06 -43.90
C LEU A 411 38.02 5.58 -43.69
N GLY A 412 36.87 6.13 -43.25
CA GLY A 412 36.70 7.57 -43.05
C GLY A 412 36.77 8.38 -44.35
N LEU A 413 36.37 7.79 -45.48
CA LEU A 413 36.40 8.44 -46.78
C LEU A 413 35.14 9.30 -46.98
N ASN A 414 35.29 10.51 -47.52
CA ASN A 414 34.17 11.39 -47.86
C ASN A 414 33.29 10.79 -48.97
N ASP A 415 31.98 10.93 -48.83
CA ASP A 415 30.91 10.34 -49.66
C ASP A 415 30.91 10.81 -51.14
N SER A 416 31.84 11.68 -51.53
CA SER A 416 31.95 12.25 -52.89
C SER A 416 32.43 11.26 -53.95
N ASN A 417 32.84 10.05 -53.56
CA ASN A 417 33.17 8.96 -54.47
C ASN A 417 32.26 7.76 -54.13
N GLN A 418 31.15 7.58 -54.84
CA GLN A 418 30.23 6.42 -54.80
C GLN A 418 30.91 5.10 -55.21
N SER A 419 32.12 4.82 -54.73
CA SER A 419 32.90 3.65 -55.12
C SER A 419 32.32 2.41 -54.45
N LYS A 420 31.88 1.44 -55.24
CA LYS A 420 31.40 0.15 -54.75
C LYS A 420 32.59 -0.77 -54.46
N TYR A 421 32.46 -1.55 -53.39
CA TYR A 421 33.50 -2.48 -52.96
C TYR A 421 32.98 -3.92 -52.97
N TYR A 422 33.67 -4.79 -53.69
CA TYR A 422 33.25 -6.15 -53.94
C TYR A 422 34.12 -7.14 -53.17
N TRP A 423 33.53 -8.21 -52.65
CA TRP A 423 34.30 -9.24 -51.96
C TRP A 423 35.13 -10.04 -52.98
N ARG A 424 36.45 -10.15 -52.78
CA ARG A 424 37.39 -10.77 -53.74
C ARG A 424 36.97 -12.18 -54.15
N ARG A 425 36.64 -13.04 -53.18
CA ARG A 425 36.18 -14.42 -53.47
C ARG A 425 34.86 -14.47 -54.24
N ASP A 426 34.02 -13.45 -54.11
CA ASP A 426 32.73 -13.41 -54.82
C ASP A 426 32.94 -12.95 -56.27
N VAL A 427 33.90 -12.04 -56.51
CA VAL A 427 34.40 -11.68 -57.85
C VAL A 427 34.95 -12.92 -58.55
N GLU A 428 35.90 -13.63 -57.92
CA GLU A 428 36.55 -14.82 -58.49
C GLU A 428 35.53 -15.92 -58.86
N LYS A 429 34.58 -16.19 -57.96
CA LYS A 429 33.51 -17.18 -58.22
C LYS A 429 32.59 -16.78 -59.36
N MET A 430 32.25 -15.50 -59.45
CA MET A 430 31.37 -15.02 -60.50
C MET A 430 32.10 -15.01 -61.85
N ASP A 431 33.34 -14.55 -61.90
CA ASP A 431 34.19 -14.59 -63.10
C ASP A 431 34.31 -16.02 -63.65
N GLN A 432 34.60 -17.00 -62.79
CA GLN A 432 34.64 -18.40 -63.20
C GLN A 432 33.28 -18.86 -63.78
N LYS A 433 32.18 -18.50 -63.12
CA LYS A 433 30.84 -18.87 -63.58
C LYS A 433 30.47 -18.25 -64.94
N LEU A 434 30.89 -17.01 -65.18
CA LEU A 434 30.73 -16.36 -66.48
C LEU A 434 31.57 -17.07 -67.56
N LYS A 435 32.79 -17.49 -67.21
CA LYS A 435 33.65 -18.28 -68.11
C LYS A 435 33.04 -19.63 -68.45
N ASP A 436 32.44 -20.32 -67.49
CA ASP A 436 31.75 -21.60 -67.73
C ASP A 436 30.56 -21.42 -68.70
N PHE A 437 29.75 -20.37 -68.52
CA PHE A 437 28.67 -20.05 -69.47
C PHE A 437 29.19 -19.69 -70.87
N ASN A 438 30.28 -18.93 -70.94
CA ASN A 438 30.90 -18.59 -72.22
C ASN A 438 31.49 -19.83 -72.92
N ALA A 439 32.04 -20.79 -72.17
CA ALA A 439 32.47 -22.07 -72.70
C ALA A 439 31.29 -22.89 -73.23
N ASP A 440 30.18 -22.96 -72.49
CA ASP A 440 28.96 -23.65 -72.95
C ASP A 440 28.37 -23.03 -74.23
N ILE A 441 28.44 -21.70 -74.35
CA ILE A 441 28.06 -20.97 -75.57
C ILE A 441 29.01 -21.28 -76.73
N HIS A 442 30.32 -21.30 -76.46
CA HIS A 442 31.35 -21.64 -77.45
C HIS A 442 31.21 -23.08 -77.95
N ASP A 443 30.88 -24.01 -77.06
CA ASP A 443 30.65 -25.43 -77.35
C ASP A 443 29.27 -25.69 -78.00
N CYS A 444 28.52 -24.63 -78.33
CA CYS A 444 27.20 -24.68 -78.98
C CYS A 444 26.18 -25.57 -78.26
N LYS A 445 26.23 -25.64 -76.92
CA LYS A 445 25.26 -26.42 -76.15
C LYS A 445 23.83 -25.87 -76.36
N PRO A 446 22.81 -26.73 -76.58
CA PRO A 446 21.44 -26.29 -76.79
C PRO A 446 20.94 -25.42 -75.63
N GLY A 447 20.39 -24.24 -75.93
CA GLY A 447 19.83 -23.32 -74.94
C GLY A 447 20.85 -22.57 -74.07
N ALA A 448 22.17 -22.72 -74.28
CA ALA A 448 23.20 -22.10 -73.44
C ALA A 448 23.12 -20.56 -73.42
N ARG A 449 22.85 -19.94 -74.57
CA ARG A 449 22.73 -18.48 -74.68
C ARG A 449 21.52 -17.94 -73.92
N GLU A 450 20.37 -18.60 -74.05
CA GLU A 450 19.16 -18.25 -73.32
C GLU A 450 19.34 -18.44 -71.81
N SER A 451 19.95 -19.56 -71.39
CA SER A 451 20.30 -19.80 -69.99
C SER A 451 21.23 -18.73 -69.42
N PHE A 452 22.17 -18.22 -70.21
CA PHE A 452 23.09 -17.16 -69.79
C PHE A 452 22.38 -15.81 -69.63
N GLU A 453 21.53 -15.42 -70.59
CA GLU A 453 20.73 -14.18 -70.47
C GLU A 453 19.77 -14.23 -69.28
N ASN A 454 19.09 -15.37 -69.08
CA ASN A 454 18.22 -15.59 -67.91
C ASN A 454 19.01 -15.51 -66.60
N PHE A 455 20.22 -16.07 -66.55
CA PHE A 455 21.11 -15.97 -65.39
C PHE A 455 21.50 -14.51 -65.11
N LYS A 456 21.95 -13.76 -66.12
CA LYS A 456 22.31 -12.34 -65.97
C LYS A 456 21.13 -11.51 -65.47
N ALA A 457 19.97 -11.64 -66.11
CA ALA A 457 18.76 -10.91 -65.73
C ALA A 457 18.34 -11.21 -64.28
N ALA A 458 18.31 -12.50 -63.90
CA ALA A 458 18.00 -12.92 -62.53
C ALA A 458 19.01 -12.34 -61.52
N ARG A 459 20.28 -12.23 -61.91
CA ARG A 459 21.33 -11.75 -61.02
C ARG A 459 21.34 -10.23 -60.86
N ILE A 460 21.10 -9.47 -61.92
CA ILE A 460 20.91 -8.01 -61.87
C ILE A 460 19.70 -7.68 -60.99
N ALA A 461 18.56 -8.34 -61.24
CA ALA A 461 17.34 -8.15 -60.43
C ALA A 461 17.61 -8.40 -58.95
N ARG A 462 18.43 -9.40 -58.66
CA ARG A 462 18.84 -9.73 -57.30
C ARG A 462 19.78 -8.70 -56.66
N VAL A 463 20.77 -8.18 -57.38
CA VAL A 463 21.67 -7.14 -56.84
C VAL A 463 20.86 -5.88 -56.52
N LYS A 464 19.89 -5.52 -57.37
CA LYS A 464 18.96 -4.42 -57.12
C LYS A 464 18.10 -4.67 -55.86
N ALA A 465 17.48 -5.85 -55.75
CA ALA A 465 16.69 -6.22 -54.57
C ALA A 465 17.53 -6.24 -53.28
N ALA A 466 18.80 -6.63 -53.36
CA ALA A 466 19.72 -6.61 -52.22
C ALA A 466 20.01 -5.18 -51.77
N ALA A 467 20.18 -4.22 -52.68
CA ALA A 467 20.40 -2.81 -52.32
C ALA A 467 19.21 -2.21 -51.55
N GLU A 468 17.98 -2.39 -52.06
CA GLU A 468 16.75 -1.95 -51.38
C GLU A 468 16.56 -2.64 -50.01
N PHE A 469 17.02 -3.89 -49.90
CA PHE A 469 16.99 -4.67 -48.67
C PHE A 469 17.96 -4.15 -47.61
N VAL A 470 19.15 -3.67 -48.00
CA VAL A 470 20.15 -3.10 -47.10
C VAL A 470 19.60 -1.90 -46.34
N ASP A 471 18.89 -0.99 -47.03
CA ASP A 471 18.32 0.20 -46.41
C ASP A 471 17.27 -0.15 -45.35
N ARG A 472 16.42 -1.15 -45.62
CA ARG A 472 15.46 -1.67 -44.63
C ARG A 472 16.17 -2.24 -43.40
N CYS A 473 17.25 -3.00 -43.59
CA CYS A 473 18.03 -3.56 -42.48
C CYS A 473 18.72 -2.50 -41.64
N LYS A 474 19.30 -1.47 -42.27
CA LYS A 474 19.92 -0.34 -41.56
C LYS A 474 18.90 0.43 -40.74
N LYS A 475 17.75 0.76 -41.33
CA LYS A 475 16.64 1.43 -40.63
C LYS A 475 16.18 0.61 -39.42
N TRP A 476 15.94 -0.68 -39.61
CA TRP A 476 15.58 -1.59 -38.53
C TRP A 476 16.64 -1.62 -37.43
N LEU A 477 17.92 -1.73 -37.76
CA LEU A 477 19.00 -1.76 -36.76
C LEU A 477 19.06 -0.46 -35.94
N ALA A 478 18.85 0.69 -36.58
CA ALA A 478 18.76 1.98 -35.90
C ALA A 478 17.53 2.05 -34.97
N ASP A 479 16.36 1.57 -35.43
CA ASP A 479 15.14 1.48 -34.62
C ASP A 479 15.33 0.57 -33.40
N GLN A 480 15.99 -0.59 -33.55
CA GLN A 480 16.32 -1.47 -32.44
C GLN A 480 17.27 -0.80 -31.43
N GLY A 481 18.25 -0.03 -31.92
CA GLY A 481 19.12 0.78 -31.07
C GLY A 481 18.34 1.79 -30.23
N ARG A 482 17.39 2.52 -30.85
CA ARG A 482 16.51 3.46 -30.16
C ARG A 482 15.62 2.78 -29.12
N ARG A 483 14.95 1.68 -29.48
CA ARG A 483 14.10 0.90 -28.56
C ARG A 483 14.88 0.43 -27.35
N ARG A 484 16.06 -0.16 -27.56
CA ARG A 484 16.92 -0.60 -26.45
C ARG A 484 17.33 0.56 -25.54
N ALA A 485 17.62 1.74 -26.10
CA ALA A 485 17.95 2.91 -25.30
C ALA A 485 16.75 3.36 -24.45
N GLN A 486 15.55 3.39 -25.04
CA GLN A 486 14.30 3.71 -24.33
C GLN A 486 13.98 2.70 -23.23
N GLU A 487 14.14 1.39 -23.49
CA GLU A 487 13.94 0.34 -22.50
C GLU A 487 14.91 0.45 -21.32
N LEU A 488 16.20 0.73 -21.60
CA LEU A 488 17.19 0.95 -20.56
C LEU A 488 16.86 2.18 -19.72
N GLU A 489 16.36 3.25 -20.34
CA GLU A 489 15.96 4.46 -19.64
C GLU A 489 14.71 4.24 -18.78
N ALA A 490 13.69 3.57 -19.31
CA ALA A 490 12.51 3.20 -18.53
C ALA A 490 12.88 2.36 -17.29
N ARG A 491 13.84 1.44 -17.42
CA ARG A 491 14.36 0.66 -16.27
C ARG A 491 15.10 1.52 -15.25
N ARG A 492 15.85 2.53 -15.69
CA ARG A 492 16.49 3.49 -14.76
C ARG A 492 15.45 4.29 -14.01
N LEU A 493 14.45 4.84 -14.69
CA LEU A 493 13.36 5.60 -14.06
C LEU A 493 12.59 4.76 -13.04
N ALA A 494 12.22 3.52 -13.39
CA ALA A 494 11.57 2.61 -12.45
C ALA A 494 12.44 2.30 -11.22
N ARG A 495 13.76 2.15 -11.43
CA ARG A 495 14.71 1.97 -10.33
C ARG A 495 14.85 3.23 -9.47
N HIS A 496 14.87 4.42 -10.08
CA HIS A 496 14.94 5.69 -9.37
C HIS A 496 13.76 5.81 -8.40
N GLU A 497 12.54 5.59 -8.89
CA GLU A 497 11.33 5.62 -8.06
C GLU A 497 11.39 4.59 -6.93
N ALA A 498 11.83 3.36 -7.21
CA ALA A 498 11.98 2.33 -6.18
C ALA A 498 13.00 2.70 -5.10
N ILE A 499 14.11 3.34 -5.46
CA ILE A 499 15.11 3.83 -4.50
C ILE A 499 14.53 4.99 -3.67
N TYR A 500 13.82 5.93 -4.30
CA TYR A 500 13.17 7.05 -3.61
C TYR A 500 12.14 6.55 -2.61
N ALA A 501 11.24 5.64 -3.01
CA ALA A 501 10.26 5.03 -2.11
C ALA A 501 10.92 4.39 -0.88
N ARG A 502 11.98 3.59 -1.07
CA ARG A 502 12.67 2.93 0.05
C ARG A 502 13.36 3.90 1.01
N PHE A 503 13.86 5.04 0.53
CA PHE A 503 14.44 6.06 1.42
C PHE A 503 13.39 6.94 2.09
N ARG A 504 12.26 7.21 1.42
CA ARG A 504 11.08 7.83 2.05
C ARG A 504 10.56 7.00 3.22
N ASP A 505 10.48 5.67 3.05
CA ASP A 505 10.10 4.75 4.14
C ASP A 505 11.07 4.78 5.33
N LEU A 506 12.31 5.21 5.12
CA LEU A 506 13.33 5.39 6.16
C LEU A 506 13.30 6.80 6.79
N GLY A 507 12.38 7.67 6.36
CA GLY A 507 12.20 9.01 6.89
C GLY A 507 12.98 10.13 6.19
N TYR A 508 13.59 9.86 5.03
CA TYR A 508 14.27 10.90 4.25
C TYR A 508 13.33 11.61 3.29
N GLU A 509 13.61 12.88 3.02
CA GLU A 509 12.85 13.69 2.05
C GLU A 509 13.46 13.66 0.64
N ASP A 510 12.64 13.88 -0.38
CA ASP A 510 13.05 13.82 -1.79
C ASP A 510 14.21 14.77 -2.12
N CYS A 511 14.26 15.95 -1.50
CA CYS A 511 15.37 16.89 -1.68
C CYS A 511 16.71 16.33 -1.17
N GLU A 512 16.68 15.53 -0.08
CA GLU A 512 17.86 14.89 0.49
C GLU A 512 18.29 13.70 -0.36
N ILE A 513 17.33 12.95 -0.88
CA ILE A 513 17.58 11.80 -1.76
C ILE A 513 18.17 12.27 -3.10
N SER A 514 17.74 13.43 -3.61
CA SER A 514 18.14 13.96 -4.93
C SER A 514 19.65 14.12 -5.13
N VAL A 515 20.43 14.24 -4.05
CA VAL A 515 21.90 14.36 -4.08
C VAL A 515 22.58 13.14 -4.73
N ILE A 516 21.93 11.97 -4.73
CA ILE A 516 22.48 10.73 -5.29
C ILE A 516 22.22 10.58 -6.80
N SER A 517 21.55 11.54 -7.45
CA SER A 517 21.12 11.44 -8.85
C SER A 517 22.27 11.22 -9.84
N GLY A 518 23.49 11.65 -9.51
CA GLY A 518 24.69 11.43 -10.32
C GLY A 518 25.39 10.08 -10.08
N MET A 519 24.98 9.29 -9.08
CA MET A 519 25.74 8.14 -8.64
C MET A 519 25.56 6.92 -9.56
N PRO A 520 26.62 6.15 -9.86
CA PRO A 520 26.51 4.94 -10.70
C PRO A 520 25.59 3.86 -10.12
N ALA A 521 25.53 3.73 -8.79
CA ALA A 521 24.67 2.77 -8.10
C ALA A 521 23.17 3.10 -8.25
N PHE A 522 22.86 4.39 -8.46
CA PHE A 522 21.53 4.91 -8.72
C PHE A 522 21.14 4.73 -10.20
N ASN A 523 21.98 5.20 -11.13
CA ASN A 523 21.73 5.22 -12.59
C ASN A 523 21.86 3.86 -13.33
N HIS A 524 21.95 2.75 -12.60
CA HIS A 524 22.16 1.44 -13.21
C HIS A 524 20.84 0.86 -13.75
N PRO A 525 20.75 0.31 -14.97
CA PRO A 525 19.49 -0.12 -15.58
C PRO A 525 18.97 -1.49 -15.09
N THR A 526 19.52 -2.02 -13.99
CA THR A 526 19.06 -3.28 -13.39
C THR A 526 17.93 -3.04 -12.42
N GLU A 527 16.97 -3.95 -12.42
CA GLU A 527 15.89 -3.98 -11.43
C GLU A 527 16.43 -3.98 -9.99
N LEU A 528 15.69 -3.33 -9.09
CA LEU A 528 16.05 -3.22 -7.68
C LEU A 528 15.47 -4.39 -6.89
N THR A 529 16.25 -5.46 -6.73
CA THR A 529 15.91 -6.56 -5.82
C THR A 529 16.40 -6.29 -4.40
N ASP A 530 15.87 -7.00 -3.39
CA ASP A 530 16.30 -6.84 -1.99
C ASP A 530 17.78 -7.17 -1.77
N ILE A 531 18.34 -8.09 -2.57
CA ILE A 531 19.77 -8.39 -2.55
C ILE A 531 20.58 -7.20 -3.05
N ILE A 532 20.16 -6.59 -4.17
CA ILE A 532 20.83 -5.42 -4.73
C ILE A 532 20.68 -4.23 -3.78
N TRP A 533 19.50 -4.03 -3.20
CA TRP A 533 19.21 -2.98 -2.23
C TRP A 533 20.16 -3.03 -1.04
N ARG A 534 20.32 -4.20 -0.40
CA ARG A 534 21.28 -4.40 0.72
C ARG A 534 22.72 -4.01 0.36
N ARG A 535 23.12 -4.21 -0.88
CA ARG A 535 24.47 -3.88 -1.36
C ARG A 535 24.66 -2.40 -1.69
N ILE A 536 23.64 -1.73 -2.24
CA ILE A 536 23.75 -0.34 -2.68
C ILE A 536 23.38 0.65 -1.57
N ARG A 537 22.45 0.29 -0.68
CA ARG A 537 21.92 1.18 0.37
C ARG A 537 23.05 1.83 1.18
N PRO A 538 24.04 1.11 1.73
CA PRO A 538 25.10 1.73 2.53
C PRO A 538 25.92 2.77 1.74
N LYS A 539 26.04 2.60 0.42
CA LYS A 539 26.79 3.53 -0.44
C LYS A 539 26.01 4.81 -0.74
N LEU A 540 24.69 4.71 -0.86
CA LEU A 540 23.81 5.84 -1.13
C LEU A 540 23.49 6.60 0.16
N GLU A 541 23.18 5.87 1.24
CA GLU A 541 22.71 6.41 2.51
C GLU A 541 23.74 7.33 3.17
N VAL A 542 25.05 7.12 2.97
CA VAL A 542 26.09 8.03 3.48
C VAL A 542 25.94 9.46 2.94
N HIS A 543 25.58 9.60 1.66
CA HIS A 543 25.39 10.93 1.05
C HIS A 543 24.07 11.57 1.47
N ILE A 544 23.02 10.76 1.60
CA ILE A 544 21.70 11.22 2.05
C ILE A 544 21.77 11.66 3.51
N LYS A 545 22.43 10.89 4.39
CA LYS A 545 22.66 11.25 5.79
C LYS A 545 23.42 12.57 5.91
N ALA A 546 24.50 12.75 5.16
CA ALA A 546 25.23 14.01 5.17
C ALA A 546 24.36 15.22 4.73
N ALA A 547 23.41 15.01 3.80
CA ALA A 547 22.46 16.05 3.41
C ALA A 547 21.40 16.31 4.51
N HIS A 548 20.92 15.25 5.15
CA HIS A 548 19.99 15.29 6.27
C HIS A 548 20.59 16.00 7.49
N ASP A 549 21.80 15.63 7.90
CA ASP A 549 22.53 16.23 9.01
C ASP A 549 22.75 17.73 8.78
N ARG A 550 23.17 18.11 7.56
CA ARG A 550 23.33 19.51 7.16
C ARG A 550 22.02 20.29 7.23
N ARG A 551 20.90 19.67 6.82
CA ARG A 551 19.58 20.28 6.97
C ARG A 551 19.22 20.48 8.44
N GLY A 552 19.49 19.49 9.29
CA GLY A 552 19.30 19.58 10.74
C GLY A 552 20.08 20.73 11.37
N GLU A 553 21.34 20.93 10.97
CA GLU A 553 22.18 22.05 11.40
C GLU A 553 21.58 23.40 10.97
N ILE A 554 21.14 23.52 9.72
CA ILE A 554 20.53 24.76 9.19
C ILE A 554 19.23 25.07 9.92
N VAL A 555 18.36 24.08 10.10
CA VAL A 555 17.10 24.22 10.84
C VAL A 555 17.36 24.66 12.27
N SER A 556 18.33 24.04 12.95
CA SER A 556 18.71 24.40 14.33
C SER A 556 19.23 25.83 14.42
N SER A 557 20.13 26.22 13.51
CA SER A 557 20.66 27.59 13.42
C SER A 557 19.56 28.63 13.19
N ARG A 558 18.60 28.34 12.29
CA ARG A 558 17.44 29.21 12.02
C ARG A 558 16.55 29.37 13.25
N ARG A 559 16.28 28.29 13.99
CA ARG A 559 15.51 28.34 15.24
C ARG A 559 16.20 29.23 16.28
N SER A 560 17.52 29.08 16.47
CA SER A 560 18.30 29.93 17.37
C SER A 560 18.29 31.40 16.95
N LEU A 561 18.31 31.70 15.65
CA LEU A 561 18.19 33.07 15.16
C LEU A 561 16.82 33.67 15.47
N ILE A 562 15.74 32.93 15.19
CA ILE A 562 14.36 33.36 15.50
C ILE A 562 14.20 33.60 17.00
N GLU A 563 14.70 32.69 17.83
CA GLU A 563 14.69 32.83 19.29
C GLU A 563 15.39 34.10 19.76
N ALA A 564 16.61 34.35 19.27
CA ALA A 564 17.37 35.56 19.61
C ALA A 564 16.62 36.85 19.22
N ARG A 565 15.99 36.87 18.03
CA ARG A 565 15.19 38.02 17.57
C ARG A 565 13.92 38.21 18.37
N TYR A 566 13.23 37.11 18.70
CA TYR A 566 12.01 37.14 19.48
C TYR A 566 12.26 37.64 20.92
N ASN A 567 13.31 37.15 21.56
CA ASN A 567 13.73 37.62 22.89
C ASN A 567 14.15 39.09 22.85
N ARG A 568 14.85 39.54 21.80
CA ARG A 568 15.18 40.96 21.60
C ARG A 568 13.93 41.84 21.48
N LEU A 569 12.91 41.39 20.75
CA LEU A 569 11.64 42.11 20.64
C LEU A 569 10.98 42.27 22.02
N LYS A 570 10.90 41.18 22.81
CA LYS A 570 10.38 41.22 24.18
C LYS A 570 11.14 42.22 25.05
N ASN A 571 12.47 42.20 24.99
CA ASN A 571 13.34 43.08 25.77
C ASN A 571 13.33 44.56 25.33
N THR A 572 12.82 44.90 24.15
CA THR A 572 12.93 46.30 23.64
C THR A 572 11.61 47.02 23.52
N LYS A 573 10.50 46.30 23.33
CA LYS A 573 9.19 46.90 23.04
C LYS A 573 8.15 46.75 24.14
N TYR A 574 8.35 45.86 25.11
CA TYR A 574 7.31 45.48 26.07
C TYR A 574 7.84 45.41 27.50
N PHE A 575 6.95 45.67 28.45
CA PHE A 575 7.24 45.59 29.86
C PHE A 575 7.03 44.16 30.39
N PRO A 576 7.69 43.77 31.50
CA PRO A 576 7.58 42.41 32.02
C PRO A 576 6.17 41.92 32.37
N SER A 577 5.25 42.80 32.77
CA SER A 577 3.83 42.47 32.96
C SER A 577 3.14 42.02 31.66
N GLU A 578 3.59 42.54 30.52
CA GLU A 578 3.06 42.20 29.21
C GLU A 578 3.67 40.91 28.65
N TRP A 579 4.89 40.52 29.08
CA TRP A 579 5.58 39.31 28.58
C TRP A 579 4.78 38.04 28.82
N ALA A 580 4.04 37.99 29.93
CA ALA A 580 3.23 36.85 30.36
C ALA A 580 2.08 36.52 29.37
N ALA A 581 1.59 37.52 28.64
CA ALA A 581 0.53 37.34 27.64
C ALA A 581 1.06 36.79 26.30
N TYR A 582 2.35 36.93 26.01
CA TYR A 582 2.95 36.53 24.74
C TYR A 582 3.12 35.01 24.62
N PRO A 583 2.96 34.45 23.41
CA PRO A 583 3.19 33.03 23.18
C PRO A 583 4.58 32.56 23.60
N ARG A 584 4.70 31.28 23.94
CA ARG A 584 6.01 30.66 24.15
C ARG A 584 6.74 30.52 22.82
N LEU A 585 8.07 30.41 22.89
CA LEU A 585 8.90 30.23 21.69
C LEU A 585 8.45 29.01 20.89
N GLU A 586 8.15 27.90 21.58
CA GLU A 586 7.69 26.65 20.99
C GLU A 586 6.38 26.83 20.22
N GLU A 587 5.49 27.70 20.70
CA GLU A 587 4.21 27.99 20.03
C GLU A 587 4.44 28.85 18.78
N ILE A 588 5.36 29.81 18.84
CA ILE A 588 5.71 30.69 17.70
C ILE A 588 6.36 29.89 16.58
N LEU A 589 7.31 29.02 16.91
CA LEU A 589 8.02 28.19 15.94
C LEU A 589 7.09 27.23 15.18
N GLN A 590 5.87 26.99 15.70
CA GLN A 590 4.85 26.13 15.11
C GLN A 590 3.79 26.91 14.32
N THR A 591 3.89 28.24 14.24
CA THR A 591 2.98 29.03 13.40
C THR A 591 3.40 29.00 11.93
N PRO A 592 2.47 29.04 10.96
CA PRO A 592 2.78 28.86 9.54
C PRO A 592 3.91 29.77 9.02
N GLY A 593 3.89 31.06 9.39
CA GLY A 593 4.92 32.01 8.94
C GLY A 593 6.34 31.64 9.39
N PHE A 594 6.50 31.11 10.61
CA PHE A 594 7.80 30.71 11.14
C PHE A 594 8.21 29.31 10.69
N ILE A 595 7.26 28.37 10.53
CA ILE A 595 7.52 27.05 9.92
C ILE A 595 8.08 27.21 8.51
N ASP A 596 7.48 28.11 7.72
CA ASP A 596 7.92 28.37 6.35
C ASP A 596 9.32 28.98 6.31
N LEU A 597 9.66 29.87 7.25
CA LEU A 597 11.01 30.44 7.38
C LEU A 597 12.05 29.39 7.80
N ILE A 598 11.69 28.52 8.74
CA ILE A 598 12.56 27.44 9.24
C ILE A 598 12.84 26.42 8.13
N ASN A 599 11.82 26.07 7.34
CA ASN A 599 11.90 25.06 6.28
C ASN A 599 12.16 25.63 4.88
N LYS A 600 12.33 26.96 4.77
CA LYS A 600 12.69 27.64 3.51
C LYS A 600 13.91 26.97 2.89
N SER A 601 13.99 26.94 1.55
CA SER A 601 15.08 26.27 0.82
C SER A 601 16.46 26.38 1.50
N LEU A 602 17.20 25.27 1.58
CA LEU A 602 18.54 25.20 2.18
C LEU A 602 19.55 26.15 1.51
N ALA A 603 19.27 26.60 0.29
CA ALA A 603 20.09 27.57 -0.45
C ALA A 603 19.93 29.01 0.05
N HIS A 604 18.89 29.30 0.84
CA HIS A 604 18.60 30.64 1.34
C HIS A 604 19.12 30.79 2.78
N SER A 605 20.10 31.66 2.97
CA SER A 605 20.49 32.05 4.33
C SER A 605 19.40 32.97 4.88
N LEU A 606 18.83 32.60 6.03
CA LEU A 606 17.87 33.44 6.73
C LEU A 606 18.60 34.66 7.30
N THR A 607 18.12 35.87 7.03
CA THR A 607 18.70 37.09 7.60
C THR A 607 17.93 37.55 8.84
N PRO A 608 18.54 38.39 9.70
CA PRO A 608 17.82 39.01 10.81
C PRO A 608 16.57 39.79 10.38
N GLU A 609 16.60 40.42 9.20
CA GLU A 609 15.49 41.20 8.65
C GLU A 609 14.30 40.32 8.25
N ASP A 610 14.55 39.12 7.70
CA ASP A 610 13.50 38.14 7.41
C ASP A 610 12.75 37.74 8.68
N CYS A 611 13.48 37.58 9.79
CA CYS A 611 12.91 37.25 11.10
C CYS A 611 12.13 38.42 11.67
N ASP A 612 12.65 39.65 11.56
CA ASP A 612 11.99 40.86 12.03
C ASP A 612 10.67 41.10 11.29
N HIS A 613 10.65 40.90 9.97
CA HIS A 613 9.42 41.01 9.18
C HIS A 613 8.34 40.00 9.59
N ALA A 614 8.74 38.77 9.91
CA ALA A 614 7.83 37.76 10.45
C ALA A 614 7.31 38.13 11.85
N LEU A 615 8.14 38.80 12.64
CA LEU A 615 7.81 39.30 13.98
C LEU A 615 6.93 40.56 13.95
N ASP A 616 6.85 41.32 12.86
CA ASP A 616 5.95 42.48 12.75
C ASP A 616 4.47 42.09 12.94
N GLY A 617 4.08 40.89 12.49
CA GLY A 617 2.72 40.34 12.65
C GLY A 617 2.42 39.73 14.03
N ILE A 618 3.34 39.79 14.99
CA ILE A 618 3.17 39.10 16.27
C ILE A 618 2.04 39.68 17.13
N HIS A 619 1.75 40.97 16.96
CA HIS A 619 0.67 41.63 17.69
C HIS A 619 -0.71 41.09 17.24
N ASP A 620 -0.86 40.79 15.95
CA ASP A 620 -2.08 40.17 15.43
C ASP A 620 -2.26 38.75 15.98
N LEU A 621 -1.16 37.98 16.08
CA LEU A 621 -1.16 36.66 16.72
C LEU A 621 -1.53 36.73 18.21
N LEU A 622 -1.02 37.74 18.92
CA LEU A 622 -1.36 37.99 20.32
C LEU A 622 -2.84 38.34 20.49
N ASN A 623 -3.36 39.27 19.68
CA ASN A 623 -4.75 39.67 19.72
C ASN A 623 -5.69 38.50 19.39
N ALA A 624 -5.32 37.66 18.42
CA ALA A 624 -6.05 36.44 18.10
C ALA A 624 -6.03 35.43 19.26
N ARG A 625 -4.88 35.27 19.95
CA ARG A 625 -4.75 34.44 21.15
C ARG A 625 -5.64 34.94 22.28
N ILE A 626 -5.56 36.23 22.61
CA ILE A 626 -6.37 36.91 23.63
C ILE A 626 -7.86 36.71 23.34
N LYS A 627 -8.30 36.94 22.09
CA LYS A 627 -9.69 36.75 21.67
C LYS A 627 -10.15 35.30 21.80
N THR A 628 -9.30 34.35 21.40
CA THR A 628 -9.64 32.91 21.43
C THR A 628 -9.77 32.40 22.87
N VAL A 629 -8.74 32.64 23.69
CA VAL A 629 -8.73 32.21 25.10
C VAL A 629 -9.81 32.94 25.89
N GLY A 630 -9.93 34.26 25.70
CA GLY A 630 -10.99 35.06 26.33
C GLY A 630 -12.39 34.56 25.97
N GLY A 631 -12.63 34.20 24.70
CA GLY A 631 -13.90 33.60 24.28
C GLY A 631 -14.22 32.29 25.01
N ILE A 632 -13.22 31.41 25.16
CA ILE A 632 -13.38 30.14 25.91
C ILE A 632 -13.74 30.40 27.38
N LEU A 633 -13.05 31.34 28.02
CA LEU A 633 -13.29 31.67 29.43
C LEU A 633 -14.65 32.35 29.63
N LEU A 634 -15.06 33.23 28.73
CA LEU A 634 -16.39 33.85 28.74
C LEU A 634 -17.49 32.80 28.63
N GLN A 635 -17.34 31.83 27.72
CA GLN A 635 -18.29 30.73 27.59
C GLN A 635 -18.39 29.92 28.89
N LYS A 636 -17.26 29.64 29.55
CA LYS A 636 -17.24 28.92 30.84
C LYS A 636 -17.88 29.72 31.99
N MET A 637 -17.80 31.05 31.94
CA MET A 637 -18.36 31.93 32.96
C MET A 637 -19.86 32.21 32.77
N LEU A 638 -20.31 32.36 31.52
CA LEU A 638 -21.68 32.80 31.20
C LEU A 638 -22.59 31.69 30.67
N GLY A 639 -22.06 30.51 30.34
CA GLY A 639 -22.82 29.40 29.74
C GLY A 639 -23.08 29.57 28.23
N ASP A 640 -23.96 28.75 27.67
CA ASP A 640 -24.24 28.68 26.23
C ASP A 640 -25.00 29.90 25.65
N ASP A 641 -25.51 30.81 26.49
CA ASP A 641 -26.24 32.03 26.08
C ASP A 641 -25.32 33.17 25.56
N ALA A 642 -24.00 32.93 25.46
CA ALA A 642 -23.00 33.96 25.14
C ALA A 642 -22.90 34.37 23.65
N THR A 643 -23.74 33.83 22.75
CA THR A 643 -23.54 33.93 21.30
C THR A 643 -24.02 35.22 20.61
N GLU A 644 -24.69 36.16 21.28
CA GLU A 644 -25.29 37.32 20.56
C GLU A 644 -24.51 38.65 20.55
N HIS A 645 -23.40 38.82 21.29
CA HIS A 645 -22.67 40.10 21.30
C HIS A 645 -21.14 39.95 21.17
N THR A 646 -20.68 39.44 20.02
CA THR A 646 -19.26 39.10 19.77
C THR A 646 -18.33 40.27 19.41
N GLU A 647 -18.79 41.52 19.49
CA GLU A 647 -17.97 42.72 19.20
C GLU A 647 -17.79 43.69 20.39
N LEU A 648 -18.40 43.44 21.55
CA LEU A 648 -18.21 44.25 22.76
C LEU A 648 -17.65 43.43 23.93
N VAL A 649 -16.32 43.36 23.91
CA VAL A 649 -15.35 43.41 25.00
C VAL A 649 -15.33 42.23 25.98
N LEU A 650 -14.15 41.63 26.12
CA LEU A 650 -13.73 40.74 27.21
C LEU A 650 -13.85 41.39 28.62
N TYR A 651 -14.58 42.50 28.76
CA TYR A 651 -14.81 43.27 29.97
C TYR A 651 -15.32 42.44 31.15
N PRO A 652 -16.24 41.46 30.98
CA PRO A 652 -16.58 40.59 32.10
C PRO A 652 -15.36 39.89 32.69
N LEU A 653 -14.37 39.49 31.88
CA LEU A 653 -13.14 38.85 32.36
C LEU A 653 -12.17 39.83 33.06
N THR A 654 -12.40 41.14 33.02
CA THR A 654 -11.57 42.13 33.73
C THR A 654 -12.06 42.40 35.14
N LEU A 655 -13.25 41.89 35.51
CA LEU A 655 -13.84 42.10 36.84
C LEU A 655 -13.18 41.21 37.90
N ALA A 656 -13.08 41.70 39.14
CA ALA A 656 -12.52 40.96 40.26
C ALA A 656 -13.30 39.67 40.59
N THR A 657 -14.58 39.60 40.18
CA THR A 657 -15.43 38.41 40.33
C THR A 657 -15.08 37.29 39.35
N SER A 658 -14.24 37.55 38.34
CA SER A 658 -13.88 36.59 37.29
C SER A 658 -12.76 35.67 37.76
N VAL A 659 -13.13 34.79 38.71
CA VAL A 659 -12.21 33.88 39.39
C VAL A 659 -12.15 32.55 38.66
N PHE A 660 -10.96 32.16 38.21
CA PHE A 660 -10.71 30.88 37.55
C PHE A 660 -9.76 30.01 38.37
N CYS A 661 -9.90 28.69 38.24
CA CYS A 661 -9.02 27.72 38.90
C CYS A 661 -8.54 26.68 37.89
N CYS A 662 -7.34 26.14 38.10
CA CYS A 662 -6.86 25.00 37.35
C CYS A 662 -7.37 23.70 37.99
N SER A 663 -7.94 22.79 37.19
CA SER A 663 -8.44 21.48 37.61
C SER A 663 -7.40 20.36 37.43
N ASN A 664 -6.18 20.70 37.00
CA ASN A 664 -5.11 19.73 36.82
C ASN A 664 -4.49 19.33 38.17
N GLU A 665 -4.23 18.04 38.38
CA GLU A 665 -3.75 17.52 39.67
C GLU A 665 -2.43 18.15 40.13
N GLY A 666 -1.51 18.44 39.21
CA GLY A 666 -0.25 19.13 39.54
C GLY A 666 -0.38 20.64 39.79
N CYS A 667 -1.59 21.20 39.72
CA CYS A 667 -1.88 22.63 39.89
C CYS A 667 -2.92 22.89 40.98
N GLU A 668 -3.04 21.98 41.94
CA GLU A 668 -4.02 22.08 43.02
C GLU A 668 -3.84 23.40 43.81
N GLY A 669 -4.91 24.17 43.93
CA GLY A 669 -4.91 25.47 44.62
C GLY A 669 -4.47 26.67 43.77
N THR A 670 -4.12 26.50 42.50
CA THR A 670 -3.83 27.63 41.61
C THR A 670 -5.13 28.38 41.25
N VAL A 671 -5.21 29.64 41.69
CA VAL A 671 -6.32 30.56 41.38
C VAL A 671 -5.81 31.70 40.51
N MET A 672 -6.55 32.00 39.44
CA MET A 672 -6.26 33.04 38.45
C MET A 672 -7.36 34.10 38.49
N TRP A 673 -6.93 35.36 38.50
CA TRP A 673 -7.75 36.55 38.71
C TRP A 673 -7.89 37.42 37.45
N THR A 674 -6.99 37.23 36.48
CA THR A 674 -6.99 38.01 35.22
C THR A 674 -6.79 37.10 34.00
N LEU A 675 -7.20 37.59 32.83
CA LEU A 675 -6.94 36.89 31.56
C LEU A 675 -5.45 36.69 31.29
N ASN A 676 -4.60 37.63 31.70
CA ASN A 676 -3.15 37.53 31.52
C ASN A 676 -2.55 36.39 32.37
N GLU A 677 -3.05 36.18 33.59
CA GLU A 677 -2.64 35.04 34.41
C GLU A 677 -3.03 33.70 33.78
N VAL A 678 -4.20 33.62 33.13
CA VAL A 678 -4.60 32.42 32.38
C VAL A 678 -3.73 32.20 31.14
N LEU A 679 -3.41 33.27 30.41
CA LEU A 679 -2.53 33.20 29.23
C LEU A 679 -1.10 32.80 29.57
N ALA A 680 -0.66 33.10 30.79
CA ALA A 680 0.65 32.78 31.35
C ALA A 680 0.69 31.41 32.07
N HIS A 681 -0.47 30.82 32.36
CA HIS A 681 -0.55 29.58 33.13
C HIS A 681 0.00 28.39 32.34
N VAL A 682 0.82 27.58 33.02
CA VAL A 682 1.36 26.32 32.50
C VAL A 682 0.97 25.21 33.46
N CYS A 683 0.21 24.23 32.97
CA CYS A 683 -0.12 23.05 33.75
C CYS A 683 1.16 22.29 34.13
N LYS A 684 1.21 21.74 35.35
CA LYS A 684 2.33 20.95 35.86
C LYS A 684 1.94 19.50 36.05
N ASP A 685 2.88 18.58 35.97
CA ASP A 685 2.64 17.20 36.38
C ASP A 685 2.68 17.06 37.92
N THR A 686 2.46 15.86 38.43
CA THR A 686 2.49 15.58 39.88
C THR A 686 3.86 15.76 40.53
N SER A 687 4.93 15.89 39.73
CA SER A 687 6.29 16.18 40.19
C SER A 687 6.60 17.69 40.24
N GLY A 688 5.68 18.52 39.74
CA GLY A 688 5.83 19.97 39.65
C GLY A 688 6.53 20.44 38.36
N GLU A 689 6.78 19.54 37.40
CA GLU A 689 7.38 19.90 36.11
C GLU A 689 6.31 20.39 35.12
N ALA A 690 6.66 21.42 34.34
CA ALA A 690 5.76 22.03 33.36
C ALA A 690 5.42 21.08 32.20
N LEU A 691 4.13 20.92 31.90
CA LEU A 691 3.63 20.18 30.74
C LEU A 691 3.83 21.03 29.47
N SER A 692 4.98 20.86 28.82
CA SER A 692 5.43 21.69 27.69
C SER A 692 4.63 21.51 26.39
N THR A 693 3.79 20.47 26.28
CA THR A 693 3.08 20.11 25.04
C THR A 693 1.73 20.79 24.84
N MET A 694 1.15 21.41 25.88
CA MET A 694 -0.19 21.99 25.81
C MET A 694 -0.13 23.47 25.44
N SER A 695 -0.91 23.90 24.45
CA SER A 695 -1.06 25.33 24.15
C SER A 695 -1.91 26.03 25.21
N ALA A 696 -1.80 27.35 25.34
CA ALA A 696 -2.66 28.13 26.24
C ALA A 696 -4.17 27.97 25.95
N GLN A 697 -4.53 27.69 24.69
CA GLN A 697 -5.91 27.42 24.28
C GLN A 697 -6.39 26.05 24.80
N ASP A 698 -5.53 25.04 24.76
CA ASP A 698 -5.84 23.71 25.28
C ASP A 698 -5.95 23.72 26.80
N ILE A 699 -5.05 24.44 27.47
CA ILE A 699 -5.10 24.68 28.91
C ILE A 699 -6.41 25.36 29.29
N ALA A 700 -6.77 26.46 28.60
CA ALA A 700 -8.00 27.18 28.87
C ALA A 700 -9.27 26.33 28.65
N ARG A 701 -9.27 25.46 27.62
CA ARG A 701 -10.41 24.56 27.35
C ARG A 701 -10.52 23.43 28.36
N ASN A 702 -9.42 22.75 28.63
CA ASN A 702 -9.44 21.44 29.29
C ASN A 702 -9.16 21.51 30.79
N ASN A 703 -8.42 22.52 31.25
CA ASN A 703 -7.90 22.56 32.62
C ASN A 703 -8.37 23.79 33.41
N VAL A 704 -8.70 24.91 32.75
CA VAL A 704 -9.18 26.11 33.44
C VAL A 704 -10.70 26.08 33.58
N MET A 705 -11.19 26.32 34.80
CA MET A 705 -12.61 26.30 35.15
C MET A 705 -13.01 27.59 35.89
N PHE A 706 -14.19 28.12 35.58
CA PHE A 706 -14.76 29.26 36.32
C PHE A 706 -15.22 28.81 37.70
N SER A 707 -14.84 29.55 38.75
CA SER A 707 -15.17 29.23 40.13
C SER A 707 -16.32 30.09 40.63
N GLN A 708 -17.55 29.53 40.56
CA GLN A 708 -18.74 30.20 41.12
C GLN A 708 -18.58 30.49 42.61
N ARG A 709 -17.94 29.58 43.38
CA ARG A 709 -17.62 29.79 44.80
C ARG A 709 -16.65 30.96 44.99
N GLY A 710 -15.63 31.07 44.14
CA GLY A 710 -14.68 32.18 44.15
C GLY A 710 -15.36 33.52 43.86
N ALA A 711 -16.18 33.57 42.80
CA ALA A 711 -16.93 34.76 42.41
C ALA A 711 -17.85 35.27 43.55
N SER A 712 -18.63 34.38 44.16
CA SER A 712 -19.50 34.73 45.30
C SER A 712 -18.71 35.22 46.52
N ALA A 713 -17.53 34.66 46.76
CA ALA A 713 -16.66 35.11 47.84
C ALA A 713 -16.12 36.53 47.60
N VAL A 714 -15.80 36.88 46.35
CA VAL A 714 -15.38 38.24 45.96
C VAL A 714 -16.54 39.21 46.14
N THR A 715 -17.75 38.86 45.70
CA THR A 715 -18.94 39.71 45.86
C THR A 715 -19.18 40.05 47.33
N ALA A 716 -19.17 39.05 48.22
CA ALA A 716 -19.34 39.26 49.66
C ALA A 716 -18.22 40.12 50.27
N LEU A 717 -16.98 39.97 49.77
CA LEU A 717 -15.85 40.78 50.23
C LEU A 717 -16.00 42.24 49.80
N ILE A 718 -16.45 42.50 48.57
CA ILE A 718 -16.71 43.85 48.07
C ILE A 718 -17.87 44.51 48.85
N GLU A 719 -18.92 43.76 49.20
CA GLU A 719 -19.99 44.27 50.07
C GLU A 719 -19.48 44.69 51.45
N GLU A 720 -18.54 43.92 52.02
CA GLU A 720 -17.93 44.29 53.30
C GLU A 720 -17.03 45.53 53.17
N LEU A 721 -16.31 45.67 52.06
CA LEU A 721 -15.55 46.89 51.75
C LEU A 721 -16.48 48.11 51.63
N LYS A 722 -17.64 47.98 50.96
CA LYS A 722 -18.68 49.02 50.90
C LYS A 722 -19.13 49.45 52.29
N LYS A 723 -19.41 48.49 53.18
CA LYS A 723 -19.80 48.78 54.58
C LYS A 723 -18.70 49.49 55.38
N SER A 724 -17.44 49.24 55.06
CA SER A 724 -16.28 49.90 55.68
C SER A 724 -16.01 51.32 55.16
N GLY A 725 -16.82 51.81 54.20
CA GLY A 725 -16.75 53.18 53.67
C GLY A 725 -16.01 53.32 52.33
N GLU A 726 -15.62 52.21 51.68
CA GLU A 726 -14.95 52.24 50.37
C GLU A 726 -15.97 52.31 49.22
N THR A 727 -15.66 53.11 48.19
CA THR A 727 -16.50 53.24 46.98
C THR A 727 -16.12 52.18 45.94
N VAL A 728 -16.51 50.92 46.17
CA VAL A 728 -16.28 49.79 45.26
C VAL A 728 -17.60 49.13 44.87
N ASP A 729 -17.70 48.49 43.70
CA ASP A 729 -18.90 47.74 43.28
C ASP A 729 -18.56 46.49 42.45
N ALA A 730 -19.20 45.36 42.76
CA ALA A 730 -18.82 44.04 42.22
C ALA A 730 -19.02 43.93 40.70
N SER A 731 -19.92 44.72 40.12
CA SER A 731 -20.18 44.75 38.67
C SER A 731 -19.13 45.49 37.85
N VAL A 732 -18.26 46.29 38.48
CA VAL A 732 -17.29 47.17 37.79
C VAL A 732 -15.88 47.16 38.39
N THR A 733 -15.70 46.57 39.57
CA THR A 733 -14.41 46.54 40.27
C THR A 733 -13.46 45.56 39.61
N VAL A 734 -12.27 46.01 39.25
CA VAL A 734 -11.18 45.18 38.70
C VAL A 734 -10.20 44.74 39.82
N PRO A 735 -9.50 43.60 39.69
CA PRO A 735 -8.56 43.10 40.71
C PRO A 735 -7.58 44.14 41.24
N GLU A 736 -7.01 44.96 40.36
CA GLU A 736 -6.00 45.97 40.67
C GLU A 736 -6.53 47.05 41.62
N SER A 737 -7.82 47.38 41.49
CA SER A 737 -8.48 48.33 42.39
C SER A 737 -8.60 47.77 43.81
N VAL A 738 -8.82 46.46 43.96
CA VAL A 738 -8.90 45.82 45.28
C VAL A 738 -7.51 45.63 45.89
N ASP A 739 -6.52 45.30 45.05
CA ASP A 739 -5.10 45.23 45.45
C ASP A 739 -4.63 46.59 46.02
N GLY A 740 -4.96 47.70 45.35
CA GLY A 740 -4.58 49.06 45.78
C GLY A 740 -5.15 49.49 47.14
N LEU A 741 -6.26 48.91 47.62
CA LEU A 741 -6.83 49.24 48.92
C LEU A 741 -6.00 48.69 50.11
N ASP A 742 -5.19 47.66 49.86
CA ASP A 742 -4.33 46.97 50.85
C ASP A 742 -5.06 46.72 52.19
N LYS A 743 -6.31 46.24 52.11
CA LYS A 743 -7.11 45.85 53.29
C LYS A 743 -6.76 44.43 53.71
N ARG A 744 -7.10 44.09 54.95
CA ARG A 744 -6.96 42.75 55.50
C ARG A 744 -8.27 42.31 56.10
N PHE A 745 -8.52 41.01 56.05
CA PHE A 745 -9.82 40.44 56.41
C PHE A 745 -9.64 39.22 57.33
N PHE A 746 -10.64 39.00 58.19
CA PHE A 746 -10.84 37.73 58.87
C PHE A 746 -11.92 36.92 58.17
N CYS A 747 -11.68 35.61 58.05
CA CYS A 747 -12.75 34.65 57.80
C CYS A 747 -13.52 34.41 59.10
N LEU A 748 -14.84 34.62 59.10
CA LEU A 748 -15.70 34.42 60.28
C LEU A 748 -16.11 32.96 60.48
N CYS A 749 -16.11 32.14 59.42
CA CYS A 749 -16.36 30.70 59.47
C CYS A 749 -15.23 29.95 60.21
N CYS A 750 -14.00 30.45 60.15
CA CYS A 750 -12.87 29.87 60.88
C CYS A 750 -13.03 30.09 62.40
N PRO A 751 -12.78 29.06 63.24
CA PRO A 751 -12.73 29.24 64.68
C PRO A 751 -11.51 30.06 65.09
N VAL A 752 -11.61 30.75 66.22
CA VAL A 752 -10.45 31.40 66.86
C VAL A 752 -9.47 30.30 67.29
N ARG A 753 -8.22 30.37 66.81
CA ARG A 753 -7.20 29.35 67.05
C ARG A 753 -6.25 29.76 68.19
N PRO A 754 -5.73 28.79 68.98
CA PRO A 754 -4.62 29.04 69.87
C PRO A 754 -3.35 29.32 69.06
N MET A 755 -2.71 30.45 69.32
CA MET A 755 -1.48 30.89 68.65
C MET A 755 -0.24 30.31 69.32
N ARG A 756 0.91 30.38 68.64
CA ARG A 756 2.21 29.92 69.20
C ARG A 756 2.58 30.60 70.53
N SER A 757 2.02 31.78 70.81
CA SER A 757 2.18 32.54 72.06
C SER A 757 1.25 32.09 73.21
N GLY A 758 0.37 31.10 72.98
CA GLY A 758 -0.64 30.64 73.95
C GLY A 758 -1.90 31.50 74.00
N ALA A 759 -1.94 32.64 73.31
CA ALA A 759 -3.10 33.52 73.21
C ALA A 759 -4.05 33.10 72.07
N LYS A 760 -5.31 33.54 72.13
CA LYS A 760 -6.34 33.23 71.12
C LYS A 760 -6.36 34.31 70.03
N GLY A 761 -6.44 33.93 68.75
CA GLY A 761 -6.66 34.89 67.68
C GLY A 761 -7.08 34.30 66.34
N ARG A 762 -7.05 35.12 65.29
CA ARG A 762 -7.46 34.77 63.92
C ARG A 762 -6.35 35.07 62.92
N LEU A 763 -6.38 34.37 61.79
CA LEU A 763 -5.49 34.63 60.65
C LEU A 763 -6.05 35.79 59.83
N ALA A 764 -5.22 36.81 59.62
CA ALA A 764 -5.54 37.95 58.75
C ALA A 764 -5.06 37.65 57.33
N TYR A 765 -5.99 37.75 56.38
CA TYR A 765 -5.78 37.44 54.97
C TYR A 765 -5.85 38.70 54.09
N SER A 766 -5.12 38.73 52.98
CA SER A 766 -5.41 39.62 51.85
C SER A 766 -6.72 39.19 51.16
N TRP A 767 -7.25 40.00 50.25
CA TRP A 767 -8.48 39.63 49.54
C TRP A 767 -8.27 38.37 48.69
N LYS A 768 -7.20 38.27 47.88
CA LYS A 768 -6.87 37.06 47.09
C LYS A 768 -6.74 35.81 47.97
N GLN A 769 -6.14 35.96 49.16
CA GLN A 769 -6.04 34.87 50.14
C GLN A 769 -7.37 34.45 50.74
N CYS A 770 -8.29 35.39 50.98
CA CYS A 770 -9.64 35.05 51.44
C CYS A 770 -10.33 34.15 50.43
N ILE A 771 -10.25 34.53 49.15
CA ILE A 771 -10.91 33.79 48.08
C ILE A 771 -10.24 32.41 47.88
N ALA A 772 -8.91 32.35 47.83
CA ALA A 772 -8.19 31.07 47.75
C ALA A 772 -8.49 30.16 48.96
N HIS A 773 -8.51 30.70 50.18
CA HIS A 773 -8.91 29.99 51.40
C HIS A 773 -10.34 29.44 51.30
N PHE A 774 -11.29 30.23 50.79
CA PHE A 774 -12.69 29.81 50.67
C PHE A 774 -12.90 28.73 49.58
N ILE A 775 -12.14 28.81 48.48
CA ILE A 775 -12.17 27.80 47.41
C ILE A 775 -11.58 26.49 47.90
N ALA A 776 -10.47 26.53 48.64
CA ALA A 776 -9.81 25.34 49.18
C ALA A 776 -10.53 24.72 50.39
N SER A 777 -11.40 25.48 51.06
CA SER A 777 -12.13 25.00 52.25
C SER A 777 -13.37 24.19 51.87
N ASP A 778 -13.63 23.13 52.63
CA ASP A 778 -14.80 22.26 52.46
C ASP A 778 -16.11 23.03 52.64
N ALA A 779 -17.08 22.76 51.75
CA ALA A 779 -18.36 23.44 51.67
C ALA A 779 -19.21 23.27 52.94
N GLU A 780 -19.01 22.19 53.71
CA GLU A 780 -19.69 22.01 55.00
C GLU A 780 -19.16 22.95 56.08
N SER A 781 -17.85 23.21 56.07
CA SER A 781 -17.18 24.09 57.05
C SER A 781 -17.30 25.58 56.69
N HIS A 782 -17.36 25.88 55.39
CA HIS A 782 -17.45 27.22 54.83
C HIS A 782 -18.60 27.26 53.80
N PRO A 783 -19.87 27.23 54.26
CA PRO A 783 -21.03 27.20 53.37
C PRO A 783 -21.26 28.56 52.69
N THR A 784 -20.96 29.66 53.37
CA THR A 784 -21.10 31.04 52.87
C THR A 784 -19.83 31.85 53.15
N PRO A 785 -19.46 32.80 52.27
CA PRO A 785 -18.29 33.64 52.47
C PRO A 785 -18.57 34.77 53.46
N GLU A 786 -18.20 34.57 54.73
CA GLU A 786 -18.36 35.59 55.78
C GLU A 786 -17.02 36.27 56.12
N TRP A 787 -16.91 37.55 55.72
CA TRP A 787 -15.69 38.35 55.86
C TRP A 787 -15.87 39.49 56.86
N MET A 788 -14.77 39.88 57.51
CA MET A 788 -14.71 41.08 58.35
C MET A 788 -13.44 41.87 58.06
N VAL A 789 -13.57 43.14 57.68
CA VAL A 789 -12.42 44.04 57.46
C VAL A 789 -11.76 44.39 58.80
N LEU A 790 -10.43 44.32 58.85
CA LEU A 790 -9.66 44.69 60.04
C LEU A 790 -9.70 46.21 60.28
N ASP A 791 -9.85 46.60 61.55
CA ASP A 791 -9.72 48.00 61.98
C ASP A 791 -8.30 48.55 61.76
N VAL A 792 -8.18 49.88 61.80
CA VAL A 792 -6.92 50.61 61.53
C VAL A 792 -5.79 50.14 62.47
N GLY A 793 -6.08 49.88 63.75
CA GLY A 793 -5.07 49.49 64.74
C GLY A 793 -4.51 48.09 64.51
N ASN A 794 -5.35 47.14 64.10
CA ASN A 794 -4.95 45.79 63.76
C ASN A 794 -4.29 45.71 62.37
N ARG A 795 -4.67 46.58 61.41
CA ARG A 795 -3.96 46.71 60.12
C ARG A 795 -2.51 47.18 60.29
N THR A 796 -2.25 48.13 61.20
CA THR A 796 -0.88 48.58 61.51
C THR A 796 -0.06 47.45 62.14
N LYS A 797 -0.65 46.60 62.98
CA LYS A 797 0.02 45.41 63.53
C LYS A 797 0.36 44.39 62.46
N VAL A 798 -0.54 44.12 61.51
CA VAL A 798 -0.25 43.24 60.37
C VAL A 798 0.94 43.77 59.57
N ARG A 799 0.98 45.08 59.24
CA ARG A 799 2.12 45.70 58.54
C ARG A 799 3.44 45.58 59.30
N ASN A 800 3.43 45.72 60.62
CA ASN A 800 4.63 45.63 61.46
C ASN A 800 5.11 44.18 61.71
N LEU A 801 4.24 43.18 61.55
CA LEU A 801 4.55 41.76 61.76
C LEU A 801 4.92 41.01 60.47
N LYS A 802 4.82 41.65 59.31
CA LYS A 802 5.25 41.05 58.04
C LYS A 802 6.76 40.81 58.03
N ALA A 803 7.17 39.55 58.10
CA ALA A 803 8.45 39.14 57.49
C ALA A 803 8.31 39.26 55.96
N ALA A 804 9.41 39.54 55.25
CA ALA A 804 9.38 39.52 53.79
C ALA A 804 8.86 38.14 53.31
N PRO A 805 7.90 38.08 52.36
CA PRO A 805 7.39 36.82 51.84
C PRO A 805 8.56 35.92 51.37
N PRO A 806 8.49 34.59 51.56
CA PRO A 806 9.56 33.67 51.13
C PRO A 806 9.99 33.88 49.67
N GLY A 807 9.04 34.21 48.78
CA GLY A 807 9.30 34.51 47.36
C GLY A 807 10.06 35.83 47.10
N HIS A 808 10.07 36.78 48.02
CA HIS A 808 10.78 38.07 47.85
C HIS A 808 12.30 37.91 47.89
N LEU A 809 12.79 36.80 48.45
CA LEU A 809 14.21 36.45 48.53
C LEU A 809 14.71 35.71 47.27
N GLN A 810 13.82 35.31 46.37
CA GLN A 810 14.17 34.64 45.13
C GLN A 810 14.51 35.65 44.03
N SER A 811 15.51 35.36 43.21
CA SER A 811 15.89 36.17 42.04
C SER A 811 14.97 35.89 40.85
N VAL A 812 13.72 36.34 40.95
CA VAL A 812 12.62 36.06 40.01
C VAL A 812 11.75 37.29 39.70
N TRP A 813 12.14 38.46 40.22
CA TRP A 813 11.43 39.72 40.08
C TRP A 813 12.07 40.64 39.03
N SER A 814 11.25 41.45 38.37
CA SER A 814 11.67 42.49 37.42
C SER A 814 10.91 43.80 37.66
N CYS A 815 11.51 44.91 37.22
CA CYS A 815 10.90 46.24 37.21
C CYS A 815 9.86 46.30 36.10
N ASP A 816 8.65 46.79 36.38
CA ASP A 816 7.63 46.92 35.33
C ASP A 816 7.72 48.23 34.53
N HIS A 817 8.66 49.10 34.87
CA HIS A 817 8.86 50.41 34.25
C HIS A 817 10.09 50.47 33.33
N CYS A 818 10.95 49.44 33.34
CA CYS A 818 12.06 49.31 32.40
C CYS A 818 12.55 47.86 32.28
N ASN A 819 13.42 47.62 31.29
CA ASN A 819 13.88 46.28 30.96
C ASN A 819 15.27 45.92 31.55
N GLU A 820 15.74 46.65 32.57
CA GLU A 820 17.07 46.46 33.19
C GLU A 820 17.32 45.01 33.65
N TYR A 821 16.29 44.29 34.10
CA TYR A 821 16.40 42.95 34.68
C TYR A 821 15.91 41.81 33.78
N PHE A 822 15.80 42.02 32.46
CA PHE A 822 15.33 41.00 31.49
C PHE A 822 16.17 39.71 31.51
N GLU A 823 17.50 39.83 31.47
CA GLU A 823 18.41 38.68 31.38
C GLU A 823 18.86 38.16 32.75
N ASN A 824 18.61 38.92 33.84
CA ASN A 824 19.09 38.61 35.18
C ASN A 824 18.13 39.15 36.24
N TYR A 825 17.07 38.38 36.50
CA TYR A 825 16.05 38.70 37.50
C TYR A 825 16.67 38.93 38.88
N LYS A 826 16.03 39.80 39.66
CA LYS A 826 16.52 40.23 40.98
C LYS A 826 15.55 39.85 42.07
N THR A 827 16.00 40.00 43.32
CA THR A 827 15.11 39.88 44.47
C THR A 827 14.16 41.07 44.53
N PHE A 828 13.00 40.91 45.17
CA PHE A 828 12.01 42.00 45.27
C PHE A 828 12.62 43.27 45.88
N GLY A 829 13.50 43.12 46.88
CA GLY A 829 14.14 44.26 47.55
C GLY A 829 15.08 45.06 46.63
N GLU A 830 15.82 44.36 45.77
CA GLU A 830 16.70 44.99 44.77
C GLU A 830 15.88 45.74 43.72
N VAL A 831 14.80 45.13 43.22
CA VAL A 831 13.92 45.79 42.24
C VAL A 831 13.18 46.97 42.88
N ALA A 832 12.71 46.85 44.12
CA ALA A 832 12.05 47.95 44.83
C ALA A 832 12.97 49.15 45.03
N LEU A 833 14.26 48.91 45.27
CA LEU A 833 15.25 49.98 45.37
C LEU A 833 15.48 50.64 44.00
N HIS A 834 15.59 49.83 42.94
CA HIS A 834 15.68 50.33 41.58
C HIS A 834 14.46 51.20 41.22
N VAL A 835 13.24 50.72 41.46
CA VAL A 835 12.00 51.44 41.17
C VAL A 835 11.93 52.78 41.93
N ARG A 836 12.33 52.81 43.20
CA ARG A 836 12.39 54.06 43.97
C ARG A 836 13.40 55.06 43.42
N ASN A 837 14.58 54.58 43.01
CA ASN A 837 15.70 55.44 42.66
C ASN A 837 15.70 55.89 41.19
N ILE A 838 15.19 55.05 40.29
CA ILE A 838 15.21 55.28 38.85
C ILE A 838 13.86 55.82 38.34
N HIS A 839 12.75 55.38 38.95
CA HIS A 839 11.40 55.73 38.52
C HIS A 839 10.66 56.67 39.48
N ASP A 840 11.32 57.16 40.54
CA ASP A 840 10.78 58.10 41.54
C ASP A 840 9.49 57.63 42.25
N ILE A 841 9.23 56.32 42.30
CA ILE A 841 8.05 55.75 42.96
C ILE A 841 8.38 55.44 44.42
N VAL A 842 7.85 56.26 45.33
CA VAL A 842 8.16 56.25 46.78
C VAL A 842 7.75 54.93 47.47
N GLN A 843 6.62 54.35 47.08
CA GLN A 843 6.13 53.07 47.59
C GLN A 843 5.80 52.14 46.41
N PRO A 844 6.79 51.39 45.90
CA PRO A 844 6.56 50.42 44.82
C PRO A 844 5.55 49.37 45.24
N ALA A 845 4.53 49.16 44.41
CA ALA A 845 3.51 48.14 44.62
C ALA A 845 3.84 46.86 43.83
N GLU A 846 3.63 45.72 44.49
CA GLU A 846 3.72 44.40 43.87
C GLU A 846 2.60 44.23 42.84
N ASN A 847 2.91 43.65 41.68
CA ASN A 847 2.02 43.49 40.53
C ASN A 847 1.61 44.80 39.82
N ILE A 848 2.23 45.93 40.18
CA ILE A 848 2.03 47.23 39.52
C ILE A 848 3.37 47.81 39.09
N ASP A 849 4.33 47.94 40.01
CA ASP A 849 5.65 48.51 39.72
C ASP A 849 6.76 47.44 39.72
N ILE A 850 6.51 46.34 40.44
CA ILE A 850 7.41 45.20 40.59
C ILE A 850 6.63 43.94 40.28
N VAL A 851 7.07 43.19 39.27
CA VAL A 851 6.33 42.03 38.77
C VAL A 851 7.17 40.75 38.81
N HIS A 852 6.47 39.65 39.00
CA HIS A 852 7.04 38.31 39.10
C HIS A 852 7.04 37.62 37.73
N VAL A 853 8.22 37.26 37.21
CA VAL A 853 8.36 36.88 35.79
C VAL A 853 8.37 35.37 35.56
N LYS A 854 8.63 34.54 36.58
CA LYS A 854 8.60 33.07 36.46
C LYS A 854 7.28 32.49 36.98
N SER A 855 6.71 31.48 36.33
CA SER A 855 5.53 30.74 36.80
C SER A 855 5.85 29.77 37.96
N VAL A 856 6.59 30.24 38.96
CA VAL A 856 6.67 29.55 40.25
C VAL A 856 5.45 30.00 41.02
N ASP A 857 4.65 29.04 41.49
CA ASP A 857 3.44 29.34 42.25
C ASP A 857 3.79 30.33 43.35
N LEU A 858 3.14 31.49 43.32
CA LEU A 858 3.17 32.41 44.45
C LEU A 858 2.62 31.63 45.64
N GLU A 859 3.50 31.13 46.50
CA GLU A 859 3.13 30.80 47.87
C GLU A 859 2.48 32.08 48.42
N LEU A 860 1.16 32.08 48.46
CA LEU A 860 0.36 33.16 49.04
C LEU A 860 1.01 33.55 50.37
N GLU A 861 1.23 34.86 50.61
CA GLU A 861 1.91 35.34 51.84
C GLU A 861 1.39 34.58 53.07
N ASN A 862 2.25 34.12 53.97
CA ASN A 862 1.75 33.44 55.17
C ASN A 862 0.76 34.35 55.92
N ALA A 863 -0.48 33.87 56.11
CA ALA A 863 -1.51 34.65 56.79
C ALA A 863 -1.03 35.04 58.19
N VAL A 864 -1.18 36.32 58.55
CA VAL A 864 -0.58 36.85 59.78
C VAL A 864 -1.51 36.61 60.96
N GLU A 865 -0.99 35.99 62.01
CA GLU A 865 -1.71 35.76 63.27
C GLU A 865 -1.96 37.08 64.02
N ILE A 866 -3.23 37.46 64.21
CA ILE A 866 -3.63 38.64 64.97
C ILE A 866 -4.45 38.28 66.20
N LEU A 867 -3.99 38.76 67.36
CA LEU A 867 -4.65 38.58 68.65
C LEU A 867 -6.00 39.29 68.68
N VAL A 868 -7.03 38.58 69.13
CA VAL A 868 -8.39 39.11 69.24
C VAL A 868 -8.76 39.26 70.72
N GLY A 869 -9.16 40.46 71.15
CA GLY A 869 -9.52 40.76 72.54
C GLY A 869 -10.84 40.12 73.01
N PRO A 870 -11.17 40.17 74.31
CA PRO A 870 -12.32 39.44 74.90
C PRO A 870 -13.70 39.86 74.37
N GLN A 871 -13.83 41.01 73.71
CA GLN A 871 -15.13 41.61 73.36
C GLN A 871 -15.60 41.40 71.91
N SER A 872 -14.86 40.71 71.05
CA SER A 872 -15.30 40.36 69.68
C SER A 872 -15.55 38.85 69.53
N GLN A 873 -16.15 38.26 70.57
CA GLN A 873 -16.66 36.89 70.60
C GLN A 873 -18.16 36.83 70.29
N THR A 874 -18.63 37.50 69.24
CA THR A 874 -19.98 37.22 68.73
C THR A 874 -19.93 36.01 67.81
N ARG A 875 -20.09 34.84 68.42
CA ARG A 875 -20.55 33.64 67.73
C ARG A 875 -21.99 33.95 67.29
N VAL A 876 -22.31 33.85 66.00
CA VAL A 876 -23.72 33.60 65.62
C VAL A 876 -24.03 32.25 66.23
N THR A 877 -24.73 32.25 67.37
CA THR A 877 -25.27 31.04 67.96
C THR A 877 -26.17 30.41 66.92
N SER A 878 -25.86 29.18 66.50
CA SER A 878 -26.70 28.40 65.61
C SER A 878 -28.15 28.50 66.12
N PRO A 879 -29.14 28.79 65.25
CA PRO A 879 -30.52 28.94 65.68
C PRO A 879 -30.94 27.70 66.49
N PRO A 880 -31.63 27.88 67.62
CA PRO A 880 -31.91 26.79 68.54
C PRO A 880 -32.65 25.66 67.83
N ARG A 881 -32.24 24.43 68.11
CA ARG A 881 -32.88 23.23 67.55
C ARG A 881 -34.14 22.94 68.36
N GLU A 882 -35.26 23.46 67.88
CA GLU A 882 -36.56 23.42 68.57
C GLU A 882 -37.64 22.73 67.73
N TYR A 883 -37.33 22.26 66.52
CA TYR A 883 -38.33 21.76 65.58
C TYR A 883 -38.15 20.26 65.29
N GLN A 884 -39.24 19.52 65.25
CA GLN A 884 -39.25 18.09 64.92
C GLN A 884 -40.08 17.85 63.66
N CYS A 885 -39.54 17.07 62.72
CA CYS A 885 -40.27 16.60 61.55
C CYS A 885 -41.34 15.57 61.97
N LEU A 886 -42.60 15.81 61.60
CA LEU A 886 -43.73 14.91 61.90
C LEU A 886 -43.85 13.75 60.90
N GLN A 887 -43.15 13.84 59.76
CA GLN A 887 -43.17 12.83 58.69
C GLN A 887 -42.12 11.72 58.90
N CYS A 888 -41.27 11.84 59.92
CA CYS A 888 -40.30 10.82 60.32
C CYS A 888 -40.88 9.87 61.38
N THR A 889 -40.51 8.59 61.33
CA THR A 889 -41.01 7.59 62.30
C THR A 889 -40.52 7.87 63.74
N PRO A 890 -41.29 7.51 64.79
CA PRO A 890 -41.03 7.94 66.17
C PRO A 890 -39.66 7.53 66.74
N ARG A 891 -39.01 6.50 66.20
CA ARG A 891 -37.66 6.06 66.61
C ARG A 891 -36.52 6.89 66.00
N ALA A 892 -36.79 7.81 65.07
CA ALA A 892 -35.81 8.62 64.35
C ALA A 892 -36.05 10.14 64.48
N ALA A 893 -36.78 10.57 65.51
CA ALA A 893 -37.10 11.98 65.75
C ALA A 893 -35.86 12.79 66.17
N LYS A 894 -35.12 13.31 65.20
CA LYS A 894 -34.04 14.29 65.40
C LYS A 894 -34.64 15.68 65.54
N ILE A 895 -34.04 16.53 66.37
CA ILE A 895 -34.47 17.94 66.55
C ILE A 895 -33.62 18.84 65.65
N TYR A 896 -34.27 19.74 64.92
CA TYR A 896 -33.72 20.62 63.88
C TYR A 896 -33.93 22.09 64.24
N CYS A 897 -33.13 23.00 63.65
CA CYS A 897 -33.44 24.43 63.62
C CYS A 897 -34.52 24.73 62.57
N SER A 898 -35.06 25.96 62.55
CA SER A 898 -36.16 26.35 61.65
C SER A 898 -35.85 26.11 60.17
N GLU A 899 -34.71 26.57 59.67
CA GLU A 899 -34.29 26.34 58.27
C GLU A 899 -34.02 24.84 58.02
N GLY A 900 -33.39 24.17 58.99
CA GLY A 900 -32.96 22.78 58.87
C GLY A 900 -34.13 21.80 58.77
N VAL A 901 -35.25 22.06 59.45
CA VAL A 901 -36.44 21.19 59.35
C VAL A 901 -37.12 21.35 57.99
N ILE A 902 -37.17 22.56 57.44
CA ILE A 902 -37.73 22.86 56.12
C ILE A 902 -36.90 22.18 55.02
N GLN A 903 -35.57 22.30 55.08
CA GLN A 903 -34.67 21.71 54.09
C GLN A 903 -34.66 20.17 54.16
N HIS A 904 -34.75 19.61 55.37
CA HIS A 904 -34.91 18.17 55.58
C HIS A 904 -36.23 17.64 54.98
N ILE A 905 -37.34 18.36 55.17
CA ILE A 905 -38.64 17.97 54.62
C ILE A 905 -38.64 18.06 53.08
N ARG A 906 -38.07 19.13 52.50
CA ARG A 906 -37.93 19.27 51.04
C ARG A 906 -37.09 18.15 50.43
N SER A 907 -35.95 17.84 51.03
CA SER A 907 -35.02 16.85 50.49
C SER A 907 -35.48 15.41 50.70
N LYS A 908 -36.01 15.07 51.88
CA LYS A 908 -36.29 13.69 52.26
C LYS A 908 -37.76 13.27 52.13
N HIS A 909 -38.68 14.23 52.15
CA HIS A 909 -40.12 13.99 52.05
C HIS A 909 -40.73 14.66 50.80
N HIS A 910 -39.94 15.36 49.99
CA HIS A 910 -40.34 15.97 48.71
C HIS A 910 -41.54 16.93 48.80
N VAL A 911 -41.75 17.58 49.95
CA VAL A 911 -42.78 18.62 50.12
C VAL A 911 -42.19 19.99 49.78
N ALA A 912 -42.71 20.63 48.72
CA ALA A 912 -42.17 21.91 48.21
C ALA A 912 -42.33 23.07 49.20
N GLU A 913 -43.46 23.16 49.90
CA GLU A 913 -43.77 24.19 50.89
C GLU A 913 -44.17 23.58 52.24
N PRO A 914 -43.20 23.32 53.15
CA PRO A 914 -43.48 22.74 54.45
C PRO A 914 -44.23 23.69 55.38
N ILE A 915 -45.38 23.24 55.92
CA ILE A 915 -46.25 24.00 56.82
C ILE A 915 -46.03 23.56 58.28
N GLN A 916 -45.87 24.53 59.19
CA GLN A 916 -45.76 24.28 60.64
C GLN A 916 -47.08 23.73 61.21
N ASP A 917 -46.98 22.80 62.16
CA ASP A 917 -48.08 22.05 62.79
C ASP A 917 -48.74 20.96 61.90
N GLU A 918 -48.39 20.89 60.62
CA GLU A 918 -48.71 19.75 59.73
C GLU A 918 -47.48 18.89 59.39
N HIS A 919 -46.37 19.52 59.02
CA HIS A 919 -45.16 18.83 58.56
C HIS A 919 -44.04 18.81 59.61
N PHE A 920 -44.00 19.82 60.47
CA PHE A 920 -43.08 19.89 61.60
C PHE A 920 -43.70 20.66 62.76
N LEU A 921 -43.30 20.30 63.98
CA LEU A 921 -43.82 20.90 65.22
C LEU A 921 -42.68 21.60 65.96
N LYS A 922 -43.00 22.71 66.64
CA LYS A 922 -42.09 23.37 67.58
C LYS A 922 -42.21 22.74 68.96
N ILE A 923 -41.17 22.08 69.45
CA ILE A 923 -41.16 21.42 70.75
C ILE A 923 -40.71 22.42 71.83
N CYS A 924 -41.53 22.59 72.87
CA CYS A 924 -41.19 23.38 74.05
C CYS A 924 -40.41 22.49 75.05
N PRO A 925 -39.26 22.92 75.60
CA PRO A 925 -38.51 22.09 76.55
C PRO A 925 -39.31 21.95 77.86
N ARG A 926 -39.87 20.76 78.15
CA ARG A 926 -40.36 20.42 79.50
C ARG A 926 -39.15 20.12 80.39
N GLY A 927 -39.20 20.66 81.61
CA GLY A 927 -38.03 20.86 82.48
C GLY A 927 -37.27 19.62 82.94
N MET A 928 -35.97 19.89 83.16
CA MET A 928 -34.85 19.09 83.69
C MET A 928 -34.34 17.95 82.81
#